data_AF-A0A7S4E9Z9-F1
#
_entry.id   AF-A0A7S4E9Z9-F1
#
_cell.length_a   1.000
_cell.length_b   1.000
_cell.length_c   1.000
_cell.angle_alpha   90.00
_cell.angle_beta   90.00
_cell.angle_gamma   90.00
#
_symmetry.space_group_name_H-M   'P 1'
#
loop_
_entity.id
_entity.type
_entity.pdbx_description
1 polymer ?
#
loop_
_entity_poly.entity_id
_entity_poly.type
_entity_poly.pdbx_seq_one_letter_code
_entity_poly.pdbx_strand_id
1 'polypeptide(L)'
;MCGNLGLLLGEDCAFSAEDAAEAMTRVVAMRGAQSYGFWRATPSQLSVHRAVLRKRADLATTLRSALARKGRCQKDQRPLVVGAHLRFATSSRSFAKEAHPHSWLGPVRTEVNGIKTTRIVLCTHNGDFEALDIGKLFGGDSRPMALDELRRWLSVRLGRPAPCAADSCALAGCLDLLFAAGDATSAARLALARLDDIRAGDATLRSTLIDGLKAGLDADALTKLLKERYPSNMAPLSAPDAQRIAKDALAEFQKGDLRTAVVRVLKNAHGAFGVAAHASAAPGAVVLGSVKQPMIVGIGRGFVAYASERAALHVGCVGSHLEARYVLREGDVISVVSGTGDHCGAVLQRATLADGSFSTLEDFDGVSELMARPVSPSQFGGDVVGKDLADLPAVLRAITRSFEDGPNKMTASAFSSKLFDAQRRASSHLDLVIIGVECSLWVAEQWAVNLRAACPSLRVVVASSNKALAALTACHNAITCNGATPSETVFPPGLKASQACRHALALAVSHSGQSFPTLHAARALKAAGADVFCVAGQLDVVIADDVIGQQFAPGSPVTDRVFSTNAGIRLAEAASLTTAATHHLLTELLVRVARAAPARDVALSRHDLDELATLARTSVERDLPKLCGGAHDAAVVGRAWGDHAVEPLIAFTAALIYILVTVTAGLPIAHAIAQACGLSKGSPWNYVILFADALLYTFFTVVFSLLLRLIQGRTLLARFGKRTCLVLDVPMVHQCAVAFAQKLFGLSYGLNGCEFAGGNPGDHAVHKCLHRIVRGTLVAVGVPDGRLKALVDVECATFLTALQLKSLSNWGVGAEVCTVGHHSYTPDVVDRAVIFDFDRPKFLSEVRHNMGSTVEPVARRMLYLAEPTPSPPNVRGRVVGAVSHGSEQDLAGALASHAVVEALYEGRVASLERLVAFYVLFHAMAERVSRVSRFFFYLRFDTWRSQAGTRVATTPSPTSPAAAVSVATGLMDDVRRVESSAAFRDSMHRSRYGGSVLDFSGRGNRTARDVMDRSWRPGLMDMSHRSLTLNDVSAYSNLGLDLSSSGPSGYRFRLPQSSSDPSPPHLAAQPSVVHEDGSHHTQDSKESPEELRPAHAA
;
A
#
# COMPACT_ATOMS: atom_id res chain seq x y z
N MET A 1 5.82 -4.26 6.53
CA MET A 1 5.91 -5.30 5.48
C MET A 1 7.37 -5.51 5.16
N CYS A 2 7.93 -6.68 5.42
CA CYS A 2 9.32 -6.99 5.07
C CYS A 2 9.39 -8.40 4.47
N GLY A 3 10.59 -8.90 4.21
CA GLY A 3 10.77 -10.25 3.69
C GLY A 3 12.15 -10.84 3.96
N ASN A 4 12.20 -11.88 4.80
CA ASN A 4 13.34 -12.79 4.92
C ASN A 4 13.39 -13.72 3.70
N LEU A 5 14.59 -13.97 3.18
CA LEU A 5 14.89 -15.06 2.26
C LEU A 5 16.33 -15.56 2.45
N GLY A 6 16.62 -16.80 2.09
CA GLY A 6 17.98 -17.32 2.07
C GLY A 6 18.12 -18.70 1.47
N LEU A 7 19.38 -19.11 1.32
CA LEU A 7 19.85 -20.25 0.56
C LEU A 7 21.05 -20.87 1.28
N LEU A 8 21.04 -22.20 1.42
CA LEU A 8 22.21 -23.05 1.67
C LEU A 8 22.44 -23.85 0.40
N LEU A 9 23.61 -23.69 -0.24
CA LEU A 9 23.97 -24.42 -1.45
C LEU A 9 25.16 -25.37 -1.18
N GLY A 10 24.97 -26.65 -1.50
CA GLY A 10 25.97 -27.72 -1.43
C GLY A 10 26.58 -28.00 -2.79
N GLU A 11 27.54 -28.91 -2.86
CA GLU A 11 28.36 -29.14 -4.07
C GLU A 11 27.55 -29.51 -5.31
N ASP A 12 26.48 -30.29 -5.14
CA ASP A 12 25.58 -30.75 -6.21
C ASP A 12 24.54 -29.72 -6.68
N CYS A 13 24.46 -28.53 -6.08
CA CYS A 13 23.50 -27.51 -6.52
C CYS A 13 23.76 -27.09 -7.98
N ALA A 14 22.76 -27.34 -8.83
CA ALA A 14 22.78 -27.13 -10.28
C ALA A 14 22.73 -25.66 -10.71
N PHE A 15 22.43 -24.72 -9.80
CA PHE A 15 22.28 -23.30 -10.08
C PHE A 15 23.16 -22.40 -9.19
N SER A 16 23.24 -21.11 -9.55
CA SER A 16 24.01 -20.10 -8.79
C SER A 16 23.17 -19.45 -7.68
N ALA A 17 23.82 -19.00 -6.62
CA ALA A 17 23.16 -18.26 -5.54
C ALA A 17 22.62 -16.91 -6.05
N GLU A 18 23.27 -16.31 -7.05
CA GLU A 18 22.87 -15.05 -7.65
C GLU A 18 21.57 -15.16 -8.45
N ASP A 19 21.39 -16.23 -9.24
CA ASP A 19 20.15 -16.47 -10.00
C ASP A 19 18.97 -16.79 -9.08
N ALA A 20 19.21 -17.64 -8.07
CA ALA A 20 18.21 -17.99 -7.07
C ALA A 20 17.81 -16.77 -6.22
N ALA A 21 18.77 -16.04 -5.66
CA ALA A 21 18.50 -14.85 -4.86
C ALA A 21 17.81 -13.75 -5.68
N GLU A 22 18.13 -13.58 -6.97
CA GLU A 22 17.40 -12.66 -7.84
C GLU A 22 15.93 -13.10 -8.01
N ALA A 23 15.68 -14.35 -8.39
CA ALA A 23 14.33 -14.86 -8.62
C ALA A 23 13.46 -14.74 -7.35
N MET A 24 13.97 -15.20 -6.20
CA MET A 24 13.30 -15.03 -4.90
C MET A 24 13.04 -13.54 -4.59
N THR A 25 14.04 -12.67 -4.79
CA THR A 25 13.91 -11.23 -4.52
C THR A 25 12.89 -10.56 -5.41
N ARG A 26 12.70 -10.98 -6.67
CA ARG A 26 11.65 -10.43 -7.55
C ARG A 26 10.25 -10.64 -6.98
N VAL A 27 10.01 -11.79 -6.33
CA VAL A 27 8.74 -12.06 -5.63
C VAL A 27 8.69 -11.31 -4.29
N VAL A 28 9.72 -11.43 -3.45
CA VAL A 28 9.69 -10.83 -2.10
C VAL A 28 9.61 -9.30 -2.16
N ALA A 29 10.22 -8.67 -3.16
CA ALA A 29 10.13 -7.22 -3.40
C ALA A 29 8.70 -6.72 -3.69
N MET A 30 7.76 -7.61 -4.06
CA MET A 30 6.33 -7.29 -4.17
C MET A 30 5.69 -6.89 -2.84
N ARG A 31 6.34 -7.19 -1.71
CA ARG A 31 5.96 -6.71 -0.37
C ARG A 31 6.45 -5.29 -0.07
N GLY A 32 7.10 -4.64 -1.04
CA GLY A 32 7.73 -3.33 -0.91
C GLY A 32 9.10 -3.40 -0.23
N ALA A 33 10.03 -2.55 -0.68
CA ALA A 33 11.36 -2.47 -0.09
C ALA A 33 11.94 -1.05 -0.20
N GLN A 34 12.34 -0.49 0.93
CA GLN A 34 13.00 0.82 1.06
C GLN A 34 14.49 0.67 1.40
N SER A 35 14.86 -0.43 2.07
CA SER A 35 16.23 -0.85 2.28
C SER A 35 16.34 -2.36 2.14
N TYR A 36 17.56 -2.82 1.94
CA TYR A 36 17.88 -4.23 1.87
C TYR A 36 19.25 -4.47 2.48
N GLY A 37 19.50 -5.71 2.83
CA GLY A 37 20.86 -6.19 2.94
C GLY A 37 20.92 -7.70 2.82
N PHE A 38 22.14 -8.18 2.70
CA PHE A 38 22.44 -9.58 2.55
C PHE A 38 23.75 -9.91 3.26
N TRP A 39 23.91 -11.19 3.55
CA TRP A 39 25.17 -11.76 3.99
C TRP A 39 25.47 -13.02 3.19
N ARG A 40 26.76 -13.27 3.02
CA ARG A 40 27.29 -14.50 2.44
C ARG A 40 28.33 -15.06 3.40
N ALA A 41 28.16 -16.31 3.81
CA ALA A 41 29.12 -17.07 4.58
C ALA A 41 29.60 -18.29 3.78
N THR A 42 30.91 -18.51 3.82
CA THR A 42 31.61 -19.74 3.44
C THR A 42 32.42 -20.20 4.66
N PRO A 43 33.04 -21.39 4.66
CA PRO A 43 33.89 -21.83 5.77
C PRO A 43 35.06 -20.88 6.10
N SER A 44 35.51 -20.09 5.12
CA SER A 44 36.66 -19.18 5.25
C SER A 44 36.31 -17.69 5.32
N GLN A 45 35.11 -17.28 4.92
CA GLN A 45 34.77 -15.86 4.78
C GLN A 45 33.30 -15.55 5.09
N LEU A 46 33.07 -14.53 5.91
CA LEU A 46 31.78 -13.88 6.07
C LEU A 46 31.82 -12.47 5.46
N SER A 47 30.81 -12.13 4.67
CA SER A 47 30.61 -10.78 4.15
C SER A 47 29.17 -10.33 4.39
N VAL A 48 29.00 -9.05 4.77
CA VAL A 48 27.71 -8.42 5.03
C VAL A 48 27.63 -7.13 4.22
N HIS A 49 26.47 -6.87 3.61
CA HIS A 49 26.21 -5.65 2.85
C HIS A 49 24.81 -5.12 3.14
N ARG A 50 24.70 -3.81 3.34
CA ARG A 50 23.47 -3.11 3.71
C ARG A 50 23.34 -1.81 2.93
N ALA A 51 22.16 -1.52 2.39
CA ALA A 51 21.93 -0.28 1.64
C ALA A 51 20.46 0.17 1.71
N VAL A 52 20.28 1.49 1.61
CA VAL A 52 18.97 2.09 1.32
C VAL A 52 18.75 2.04 -0.19
N LEU A 53 17.59 1.57 -0.63
CA LEU A 53 17.24 1.48 -2.04
C LEU A 53 16.89 2.88 -2.55
N ARG A 54 17.46 3.29 -3.69
CA ARG A 54 17.00 4.50 -4.39
C ARG A 54 15.60 4.22 -4.93
N LYS A 55 14.64 5.17 -4.81
CA LYS A 55 13.22 5.00 -5.19
C LYS A 55 12.97 4.30 -6.55
N ARG A 56 13.88 4.45 -7.52
CA ARG A 56 13.76 3.92 -8.90
C ARG A 56 14.74 2.78 -9.25
N ALA A 57 15.49 2.25 -8.28
CA ALA A 57 16.41 1.13 -8.52
C ALA A 57 15.66 -0.22 -8.52
N ASP A 58 16.05 -1.15 -9.40
CA ASP A 58 15.59 -2.54 -9.33
C ASP A 58 16.38 -3.25 -8.22
N LEU A 59 15.68 -3.64 -7.17
CA LEU A 59 16.26 -4.33 -6.03
C LEU A 59 16.82 -5.71 -6.39
N ALA A 60 16.16 -6.47 -7.26
CA ALA A 60 16.59 -7.82 -7.60
C ALA A 60 17.90 -7.79 -8.40
N THR A 61 18.00 -6.92 -9.41
CA THR A 61 19.27 -6.76 -10.14
C THR A 61 20.34 -6.08 -9.29
N THR A 62 19.97 -5.13 -8.42
CA THR A 62 20.93 -4.50 -7.49
C THR A 62 21.52 -5.54 -6.52
N LEU A 63 20.70 -6.47 -6.01
CA LEU A 63 21.14 -7.58 -5.18
C LEU A 63 22.05 -8.53 -5.96
N ARG A 64 21.63 -8.98 -7.16
CA ARG A 64 22.43 -9.81 -8.07
C ARG A 64 23.81 -9.20 -8.34
N SER A 65 23.86 -7.92 -8.70
CA SER A 65 25.09 -7.18 -8.95
C SER A 65 25.92 -6.90 -7.68
N ALA A 66 25.31 -6.90 -6.50
CA ALA A 66 26.05 -6.77 -5.23
C ALA A 66 26.65 -8.10 -4.78
N LEU A 67 25.94 -9.22 -4.99
CA LEU A 67 26.45 -10.58 -4.80
C LEU A 67 27.60 -10.87 -5.77
N ALA A 68 27.40 -10.64 -7.07
CA ALA A 68 28.41 -10.89 -8.10
C ALA A 68 29.72 -10.09 -7.90
N ARG A 69 29.62 -8.85 -7.37
CA ARG A 69 30.80 -8.03 -6.99
C ARG A 69 31.60 -8.58 -5.80
N LYS A 70 31.09 -9.58 -5.08
CA LYS A 70 31.84 -10.34 -4.05
C LYS A 70 32.52 -11.58 -4.64
N GLY A 71 32.55 -11.72 -5.96
CA GLY A 71 33.10 -12.87 -6.68
C GLY A 71 32.14 -14.06 -6.69
N ARG A 72 32.10 -14.83 -7.78
CA ARG A 72 31.35 -16.10 -7.81
C ARG A 72 31.94 -17.06 -6.78
N CYS A 73 31.09 -17.80 -6.08
CA CYS A 73 31.54 -18.88 -5.20
C CYS A 73 32.05 -20.04 -6.06
N GLN A 74 33.31 -20.44 -5.87
CA GLN A 74 33.84 -21.67 -6.47
C GLN A 74 33.24 -22.90 -5.73
N LYS A 75 33.32 -24.10 -6.32
CA LYS A 75 32.67 -25.31 -5.78
C LYS A 75 33.27 -25.73 -4.42
N ASP A 76 34.59 -25.62 -4.29
CA ASP A 76 35.42 -25.86 -3.10
C ASP A 76 35.15 -24.87 -1.94
N GLN A 77 34.43 -23.78 -2.20
CA GLN A 77 34.03 -22.80 -1.19
C GLN A 77 32.63 -23.06 -0.61
N ARG A 78 32.04 -24.22 -0.90
CA ARG A 78 30.77 -24.69 -0.35
C ARG A 78 31.02 -25.46 0.97
N PRO A 79 30.04 -25.57 1.89
CA PRO A 79 28.68 -25.04 1.81
C PRO A 79 28.63 -23.52 1.83
N LEU A 80 27.75 -22.97 1.00
CA LEU A 80 27.55 -21.54 0.84
C LEU A 80 26.21 -21.15 1.49
N VAL A 81 26.25 -20.34 2.54
CA VAL A 81 25.05 -19.66 3.07
C VAL A 81 24.95 -18.28 2.43
N VAL A 82 23.81 -17.99 1.80
CA VAL A 82 23.41 -16.63 1.43
C VAL A 82 22.09 -16.32 2.10
N GLY A 83 22.03 -15.28 2.92
CA GLY A 83 20.78 -14.75 3.46
C GLY A 83 20.57 -13.32 2.99
N ALA A 84 19.32 -12.93 2.80
CA ALA A 84 18.95 -11.56 2.48
C ALA A 84 17.63 -11.17 3.16
N HIS A 85 17.48 -9.87 3.39
CA HIS A 85 16.25 -9.33 3.94
C HIS A 85 15.92 -7.98 3.30
N LEU A 86 14.65 -7.83 2.92
CA LEU A 86 14.10 -6.62 2.31
C LEU A 86 13.20 -5.92 3.33
N ARG A 87 13.52 -4.68 3.69
CA ARG A 87 12.81 -3.90 4.71
C ARG A 87 12.00 -2.75 4.09
N PHE A 88 10.72 -2.66 4.42
CA PHE A 88 9.93 -1.43 4.27
C PHE A 88 9.76 -0.82 5.65
N ALA A 89 10.34 0.36 5.90
CA ALA A 89 10.25 1.00 7.20
C ALA A 89 8.87 1.65 7.37
N THR A 90 8.25 1.43 8.53
CA THR A 90 6.90 1.88 8.89
C THR A 90 6.91 2.76 10.14
N SER A 91 7.77 2.44 11.12
CA SER A 91 7.97 3.19 12.37
C SER A 91 9.17 4.15 12.35
N SER A 92 10.03 4.10 11.32
CA SER A 92 11.25 4.93 11.22
C SER A 92 11.55 5.35 9.78
N ARG A 93 12.49 6.29 9.60
CA ARG A 93 13.10 6.56 8.29
C ARG A 93 14.07 5.43 7.95
N SER A 94 14.00 4.89 6.74
CA SER A 94 14.88 3.81 6.30
C SER A 94 16.34 4.26 6.17
N PHE A 95 17.19 3.89 7.14
CA PHE A 95 18.65 4.09 7.13
C PHE A 95 19.40 2.76 6.91
N ALA A 96 20.60 2.80 6.32
CA ALA A 96 21.42 1.60 6.12
C ALA A 96 21.85 0.91 7.43
N LYS A 97 21.94 1.66 8.55
CA LYS A 97 22.20 1.12 9.89
C LYS A 97 21.03 0.36 10.50
N GLU A 98 19.81 0.59 10.00
CA GLU A 98 18.58 -0.11 10.35
C GLU A 98 18.16 -1.13 9.28
N ALA A 99 19.00 -1.31 8.26
CA ALA A 99 18.85 -2.39 7.31
C ALA A 99 19.45 -3.67 7.93
N HIS A 100 18.85 -4.79 7.58
CA HIS A 100 19.26 -6.11 8.00
C HIS A 100 20.45 -6.63 7.18
N PRO A 101 21.23 -7.62 7.67
CA PRO A 101 21.13 -8.22 9.00
C PRO A 101 21.65 -7.29 10.11
N HIS A 102 21.14 -7.52 11.32
CA HIS A 102 21.58 -6.84 12.54
C HIS A 102 22.50 -7.74 13.37
N SER A 103 23.40 -7.10 14.11
CA SER A 103 24.30 -7.67 15.12
C SER A 103 24.47 -6.59 16.18
N TRP A 104 24.50 -6.93 17.47
CA TRP A 104 24.71 -5.94 18.53
C TRP A 104 26.20 -5.68 18.73
N LEU A 105 26.96 -6.76 18.95
CA LEU A 105 28.38 -6.66 19.22
C LEU A 105 29.22 -6.44 17.94
N GLY A 106 28.70 -6.84 16.77
CA GLY A 106 29.46 -6.87 15.52
C GLY A 106 30.55 -7.95 15.54
N PRO A 107 31.60 -7.83 14.70
CA PRO A 107 32.75 -8.73 14.75
C PRO A 107 33.54 -8.56 16.06
N VAL A 108 33.58 -9.62 16.88
CA VAL A 108 34.34 -9.67 18.13
C VAL A 108 35.45 -10.70 18.01
N ARG A 109 36.70 -10.28 18.24
CA ARG A 109 37.81 -11.22 18.46
C ARG A 109 37.61 -11.88 19.81
N THR A 110 37.48 -13.20 19.81
CA THR A 110 37.26 -14.01 21.00
C THR A 110 37.97 -15.36 20.85
N GLU A 111 37.86 -16.21 21.86
CA GLU A 111 38.40 -17.55 21.89
C GLU A 111 37.24 -18.52 22.06
N VAL A 112 37.03 -19.40 21.07
CA VAL A 112 35.95 -20.41 21.09
C VAL A 112 36.61 -21.78 21.16
N ASN A 113 36.35 -22.55 22.22
CA ASN A 113 36.96 -23.86 22.47
C ASN A 113 38.51 -23.85 22.34
N GLY A 114 39.16 -22.81 22.89
CA GLY A 114 40.61 -22.61 22.80
C GLY A 114 41.12 -21.99 21.49
N ILE A 115 40.27 -21.85 20.47
CA ILE A 115 40.66 -21.33 19.15
C ILE A 115 40.36 -19.83 19.06
N LYS A 116 41.40 -19.01 18.86
CA LYS A 116 41.26 -17.56 18.61
C LYS A 116 40.58 -17.32 17.26
N THR A 117 39.43 -16.68 17.27
CA THR A 117 38.59 -16.46 16.08
C THR A 117 37.84 -15.13 16.14
N THR A 118 37.12 -14.77 15.06
CA THR A 118 36.21 -13.63 15.02
C THR A 118 34.76 -14.11 15.00
N ARG A 119 34.07 -13.95 16.14
CA ARG A 119 32.67 -14.33 16.34
C ARG A 119 31.77 -13.15 15.98
N ILE A 120 30.67 -13.42 15.27
CA ILE A 120 29.58 -12.47 15.02
C ILE A 120 28.28 -13.26 14.87
N VAL A 121 27.21 -12.78 15.53
CA VAL A 121 25.84 -13.24 15.30
C VAL A 121 25.14 -12.27 14.35
N LEU A 122 24.48 -12.81 13.34
CA LEU A 122 23.65 -12.08 12.39
C LEU A 122 22.19 -12.49 12.57
N CYS A 123 21.31 -11.50 12.66
CA CYS A 123 19.87 -11.69 12.83
C CYS A 123 19.08 -10.94 11.76
N THR A 124 18.09 -11.64 11.20
CA THR A 124 17.02 -11.05 10.38
C THR A 124 15.67 -11.44 10.92
N HIS A 125 14.70 -10.54 10.82
CA HIS A 125 13.33 -10.82 11.22
C HIS A 125 12.33 -10.11 10.32
N ASN A 126 11.10 -10.62 10.30
CA ASN A 126 9.96 -10.02 9.62
C ASN A 126 8.79 -10.01 10.60
N GLY A 127 8.04 -8.92 10.68
CA GLY A 127 7.05 -8.67 11.72
C GLY A 127 7.61 -7.83 12.88
N ASP A 128 6.83 -7.69 13.95
CA ASP A 128 7.09 -6.74 15.03
C ASP A 128 7.52 -7.49 16.31
N PHE A 129 8.67 -7.13 16.87
CA PHE A 129 9.16 -7.59 18.18
C PHE A 129 8.97 -6.47 19.22
N GLU A 130 8.17 -6.72 20.26
CA GLU A 130 7.65 -5.67 21.14
C GLU A 130 8.32 -5.64 22.53
N ALA A 131 8.53 -6.81 23.12
CA ALA A 131 9.09 -6.97 24.45
C ALA A 131 9.72 -8.36 24.65
N LEU A 132 10.55 -8.49 25.70
CA LEU A 132 11.08 -9.78 26.17
C LEU A 132 10.85 -9.93 27.68
N ASP A 133 10.29 -11.07 28.10
CA ASP A 133 10.12 -11.41 29.52
C ASP A 133 11.46 -11.88 30.10
N ILE A 134 12.23 -10.94 30.62
CA ILE A 134 13.56 -11.18 31.21
C ILE A 134 13.45 -12.02 32.48
N GLY A 135 12.35 -11.91 33.22
CA GLY A 135 12.14 -12.70 34.43
C GLY A 135 11.98 -14.18 34.10
N LYS A 136 11.05 -14.53 33.20
CA LYS A 136 10.89 -15.92 32.73
C LYS A 136 12.12 -16.46 32.00
N LEU A 137 12.85 -15.61 31.25
CA LEU A 137 14.10 -15.99 30.57
C LEU A 137 15.16 -16.60 31.52
N PHE A 138 15.15 -16.19 32.80
CA PHE A 138 16.04 -16.69 33.85
C PHE A 138 15.33 -17.53 34.93
N GLY A 139 14.07 -17.95 34.69
CA GLY A 139 13.30 -18.82 35.58
C GLY A 139 12.69 -18.13 36.82
N GLY A 140 12.53 -16.81 36.79
CA GLY A 140 11.83 -16.04 37.83
C GLY A 140 10.44 -15.56 37.39
N ASP A 141 9.84 -14.70 38.21
CA ASP A 141 8.52 -14.10 37.96
C ASP A 141 8.47 -13.28 36.66
N SER A 142 7.28 -13.17 36.07
CA SER A 142 7.08 -12.48 34.79
C SER A 142 7.48 -10.99 34.86
N ARG A 143 8.46 -10.60 34.04
CA ARG A 143 8.93 -9.22 33.89
C ARG A 143 9.16 -8.88 32.40
N PRO A 144 8.09 -8.58 31.65
CA PRO A 144 8.20 -8.12 30.26
C PRO A 144 8.86 -6.73 30.18
N MET A 145 10.00 -6.64 29.49
CA MET A 145 10.69 -5.39 29.18
C MET A 145 10.39 -4.94 27.74
N ALA A 146 9.80 -3.76 27.58
CA ALA A 146 9.60 -3.14 26.27
C ALA A 146 10.94 -2.70 25.63
N LEU A 147 10.96 -2.53 24.30
CA LEU A 147 12.18 -2.28 23.51
C LEU A 147 13.16 -1.23 24.07
N ASP A 148 12.70 -0.10 24.61
CA ASP A 148 13.58 0.95 25.15
C ASP A 148 14.17 0.60 26.53
N GLU A 149 13.46 -0.18 27.36
CA GLU A 149 14.03 -0.74 28.60
C GLU A 149 15.01 -1.86 28.26
N LEU A 150 14.59 -2.79 27.39
CA LEU A 150 15.40 -3.92 26.94
C LEU A 150 16.73 -3.46 26.31
N ARG A 151 16.71 -2.42 25.45
CA ARG A 151 17.94 -1.85 24.87
C ARG A 151 18.88 -1.26 25.93
N ARG A 152 18.36 -0.57 26.96
CA ARG A 152 19.18 -0.05 28.06
C ARG A 152 19.77 -1.19 28.89
N TRP A 153 18.95 -2.17 29.26
CA TRP A 153 19.35 -3.35 30.01
C TRP A 153 20.45 -4.15 29.29
N LEU A 154 20.27 -4.44 27.99
CA LEU A 154 21.26 -5.10 27.13
C LEU A 154 22.56 -4.30 27.03
N SER A 155 22.49 -2.96 26.96
CA SER A 155 23.68 -2.11 26.81
C SER A 155 24.68 -2.28 27.96
N VAL A 156 24.19 -2.46 29.18
CA VAL A 156 25.00 -2.76 30.37
C VAL A 156 25.63 -4.15 30.27
N ARG A 157 24.83 -5.19 30.01
CA ARG A 157 25.31 -6.59 30.01
C ARG A 157 26.33 -6.83 28.90
N LEU A 158 26.04 -6.36 27.70
CA LEU A 158 26.91 -6.48 26.51
C LEU A 158 28.06 -5.47 26.51
N GLY A 159 28.05 -4.47 27.42
CA GLY A 159 29.11 -3.45 27.55
C GLY A 159 29.23 -2.51 26.35
N ARG A 160 28.17 -2.37 25.55
CA ARG A 160 28.11 -1.53 24.35
C ARG A 160 26.68 -1.02 24.14
N PRO A 161 26.46 0.27 23.79
CA PRO A 161 25.14 0.78 23.47
C PRO A 161 24.56 0.14 22.20
N ALA A 162 23.24 0.15 22.06
CA ALA A 162 22.52 -0.35 20.89
C ALA A 162 23.01 0.32 19.58
N PRO A 163 23.47 -0.45 18.57
CA PRO A 163 23.87 0.10 17.27
C PRO A 163 22.80 0.94 16.54
N CYS A 164 21.52 0.63 16.73
CA CYS A 164 20.40 1.43 16.24
C CYS A 164 19.13 1.20 17.08
N ALA A 165 18.09 1.99 16.82
CA ALA A 165 16.80 1.91 17.53
C ALA A 165 15.84 0.83 16.98
N ALA A 166 16.25 0.05 15.96
CA ALA A 166 15.42 -1.00 15.39
C ALA A 166 15.18 -2.13 16.41
N ASP A 167 13.98 -2.67 16.42
CA ASP A 167 13.56 -3.83 17.25
C ASP A 167 14.45 -5.06 17.01
N SER A 168 14.76 -5.34 15.74
CA SER A 168 15.74 -6.32 15.27
C SER A 168 17.15 -6.15 15.85
N CYS A 169 17.53 -4.94 16.25
CA CYS A 169 18.80 -4.70 16.92
C CYS A 169 18.75 -5.21 18.37
N ALA A 170 17.65 -4.95 19.09
CA ALA A 170 17.41 -5.52 20.42
C ALA A 170 17.35 -7.06 20.35
N LEU A 171 16.65 -7.61 19.36
CA LEU A 171 16.59 -9.06 19.10
C LEU A 171 17.98 -9.66 18.87
N ALA A 172 18.82 -9.00 18.05
CA ALA A 172 20.21 -9.42 17.85
C ALA A 172 21.04 -9.35 19.14
N GLY A 173 20.81 -8.36 20.00
CA GLY A 173 21.45 -8.25 21.32
C GLY A 173 21.04 -9.37 22.28
N CYS A 174 19.78 -9.80 22.25
CA CYS A 174 19.33 -10.97 23.01
C CYS A 174 20.05 -12.25 22.53
N LEU A 175 20.24 -12.42 21.23
CA LEU A 175 20.99 -13.56 20.67
C LEU A 175 22.49 -13.48 20.97
N ASP A 176 23.13 -12.30 20.86
CA ASP A 176 24.52 -12.06 21.25
C ASP A 176 24.76 -12.32 22.76
N LEU A 177 23.75 -12.09 23.62
CA LEU A 177 23.81 -12.39 25.05
C LEU A 177 23.64 -13.88 25.36
N LEU A 178 22.70 -14.56 24.69
CA LEU A 178 22.32 -15.94 24.98
C LEU A 178 23.20 -16.98 24.27
N PHE A 179 23.85 -16.63 23.16
CA PHE A 179 24.78 -17.52 22.48
C PHE A 179 26.16 -17.47 23.16
N ALA A 180 26.38 -18.40 24.09
CA ALA A 180 27.56 -18.47 24.96
C ALA A 180 28.50 -19.66 24.69
N ALA A 181 28.04 -20.71 23.99
CA ALA A 181 28.78 -21.96 23.84
C ALA A 181 30.23 -21.76 23.35
N GLY A 182 31.15 -22.40 24.05
CA GLY A 182 32.59 -22.39 23.80
C GLY A 182 33.31 -21.06 24.08
N ASP A 183 32.62 -19.97 24.41
CA ASP A 183 33.19 -18.64 24.64
C ASP A 183 33.02 -18.23 26.10
N ALA A 184 34.12 -18.33 26.87
CA ALA A 184 34.16 -17.97 28.29
C ALA A 184 33.72 -16.52 28.55
N THR A 185 33.97 -15.60 27.60
CA THR A 185 33.56 -14.19 27.71
C THR A 185 32.05 -14.04 27.65
N SER A 186 31.39 -14.78 26.76
CA SER A 186 29.95 -14.73 26.58
C SER A 186 29.22 -15.51 27.68
N ALA A 187 29.75 -16.66 28.11
CA ALA A 187 29.24 -17.42 29.25
C ALA A 187 29.30 -16.61 30.57
N ALA A 188 30.42 -15.94 30.86
CA ALA A 188 30.54 -15.05 32.02
C ALA A 188 29.54 -13.88 31.99
N ARG A 189 29.33 -13.26 30.81
CA ARG A 189 28.31 -12.20 30.63
C ARG A 189 26.90 -12.72 30.91
N LEU A 190 26.55 -13.89 30.40
CA LEU A 190 25.21 -14.48 30.54
C LEU A 190 24.91 -14.89 31.99
N ALA A 191 25.88 -15.47 32.69
CA ALA A 191 25.75 -15.83 34.10
C ALA A 191 25.50 -14.61 35.00
N LEU A 192 26.22 -13.51 34.77
CA LEU A 192 26.07 -12.25 35.51
C LEU A 192 24.83 -11.43 35.07
N ALA A 193 24.23 -11.73 33.91
CA ALA A 193 23.17 -10.90 33.30
C ALA A 193 21.95 -10.65 34.19
N ARG A 194 21.61 -11.63 35.04
CA ARG A 194 20.46 -11.61 35.96
C ARG A 194 20.64 -10.71 37.18
N LEU A 195 21.86 -10.26 37.46
CA LEU A 195 22.16 -9.38 38.59
C LEU A 195 21.76 -7.94 38.29
N ASP A 196 21.85 -7.07 39.31
CA ASP A 196 21.73 -5.63 39.15
C ASP A 196 22.77 -5.05 38.16
N ASP A 197 22.51 -3.84 37.69
CA ASP A 197 23.32 -3.19 36.65
C ASP A 197 24.78 -2.97 37.05
N ILE A 198 25.06 -2.81 38.35
CA ILE A 198 26.41 -2.61 38.88
C ILE A 198 27.19 -3.93 38.76
N ARG A 199 26.65 -5.02 39.31
CA ARG A 199 27.31 -6.34 39.27
C ARG A 199 27.38 -6.93 37.87
N ALA A 200 26.35 -6.74 37.04
CA ALA A 200 26.34 -7.24 35.66
C ALA A 200 27.35 -6.52 34.75
N GLY A 201 27.63 -5.23 35.04
CA GLY A 201 28.63 -4.42 34.35
C GLY A 201 30.07 -4.61 34.83
N ASP A 202 30.28 -5.22 36.02
CA ASP A 202 31.59 -5.28 36.66
C ASP A 202 32.63 -6.08 35.85
N ALA A 203 33.83 -5.50 35.73
CA ALA A 203 34.94 -6.09 34.97
C ALA A 203 35.68 -7.20 35.74
N THR A 204 35.73 -7.11 37.06
CA THR A 204 36.47 -8.03 37.96
C THR A 204 35.73 -9.35 38.13
N LEU A 205 34.42 -9.31 38.34
CA LEU A 205 33.56 -10.50 38.34
C LEU A 205 33.63 -11.22 36.99
N ARG A 206 33.62 -10.44 35.91
CA ARG A 206 33.67 -10.96 34.53
C ARG A 206 35.02 -11.60 34.20
N SER A 207 36.15 -10.96 34.52
CA SER A 207 37.48 -11.54 34.31
C SER A 207 37.69 -12.79 35.18
N THR A 208 37.24 -12.78 36.43
CA THR A 208 37.33 -13.93 37.33
C THR A 208 36.61 -15.16 36.78
N LEU A 209 35.40 -15.00 36.24
CA LEU A 209 34.68 -16.09 35.58
C LEU A 209 35.36 -16.55 34.29
N ILE A 210 35.91 -15.62 33.50
CA ILE A 210 36.65 -15.96 32.26
C ILE A 210 37.91 -16.78 32.57
N ASP A 211 38.72 -16.35 33.53
CA ASP A 211 39.94 -17.03 33.96
C ASP A 211 39.61 -18.46 34.42
N GLY A 212 38.60 -18.62 35.28
CA GLY A 212 38.19 -19.92 35.80
C GLY A 212 37.63 -20.87 34.74
N LEU A 213 36.80 -20.37 33.81
CA LEU A 213 36.30 -21.17 32.69
C LEU A 213 37.42 -21.59 31.73
N LYS A 214 38.39 -20.70 31.45
CA LYS A 214 39.57 -21.03 30.62
C LYS A 214 40.52 -22.02 31.31
N ALA A 215 40.62 -21.96 32.63
CA ALA A 215 41.37 -22.93 33.43
C ALA A 215 40.63 -24.27 33.60
N GLY A 216 39.40 -24.41 33.10
CA GLY A 216 38.62 -25.65 33.18
C GLY A 216 38.10 -25.97 34.58
N LEU A 217 37.91 -24.95 35.43
CA LEU A 217 37.42 -25.14 36.81
C LEU A 217 35.97 -25.67 36.81
N ASP A 218 35.67 -26.54 37.78
CA ASP A 218 34.31 -26.94 38.10
C ASP A 218 33.52 -25.82 38.81
N ALA A 219 32.22 -26.03 39.03
CA ALA A 219 31.34 -25.03 39.60
C ALA A 219 31.70 -24.62 41.05
N ASP A 220 32.27 -25.52 41.86
CA ASP A 220 32.59 -25.23 43.26
C ASP A 220 33.93 -24.50 43.38
N ALA A 221 34.93 -24.90 42.60
CA ALA A 221 36.19 -24.17 42.45
C ALA A 221 35.97 -22.77 41.86
N LEU A 222 35.10 -22.63 40.86
CA LEU A 222 34.70 -21.35 40.29
C LEU A 222 33.92 -20.48 41.30
N THR A 223 33.07 -21.10 42.14
CA THR A 223 32.38 -20.40 43.25
C THR A 223 33.37 -19.86 44.28
N LYS A 224 34.40 -20.65 44.62
CA LYS A 224 35.46 -20.23 45.55
C LYS A 224 36.25 -19.04 44.97
N LEU A 225 36.71 -19.15 43.72
CA LEU A 225 37.45 -18.09 43.02
C LEU A 225 36.62 -16.79 42.90
N LEU A 226 35.32 -16.90 42.61
CA LEU A 226 34.40 -15.76 42.53
C LEU A 226 34.23 -15.03 43.87
N LYS A 227 34.28 -15.76 45.00
CA LYS A 227 34.25 -15.18 46.35
C LYS A 227 35.58 -14.54 46.73
N GLU A 228 36.71 -15.18 46.40
CA GLU A 228 38.06 -14.68 46.69
C GLU A 228 38.38 -13.37 45.96
N ARG A 229 37.93 -13.22 44.70
CA ARG A 229 38.15 -12.03 43.87
C ARG A 229 36.94 -11.08 43.83
N TYR A 230 35.99 -11.21 44.76
CA TYR A 230 34.80 -10.36 44.78
C TYR A 230 35.15 -8.89 45.10
N PRO A 231 34.63 -7.88 44.38
CA PRO A 231 34.93 -6.48 44.65
C PRO A 231 34.53 -6.05 46.07
N SER A 232 35.51 -5.57 46.85
CA SER A 232 35.31 -5.16 48.26
C SER A 232 34.44 -3.90 48.44
N ASN A 233 34.24 -3.14 47.36
CA ASN A 233 33.36 -1.97 47.30
C ASN A 233 31.89 -2.32 46.96
N MET A 234 31.54 -3.60 46.82
CA MET A 234 30.18 -4.05 46.53
C MET A 234 29.62 -4.91 47.67
N ALA A 235 28.31 -4.87 47.87
CA ALA A 235 27.64 -5.80 48.77
C ALA A 235 27.93 -7.25 48.32
N PRO A 236 28.33 -8.17 49.23
CA PRO A 236 28.70 -9.53 48.87
C PRO A 236 27.54 -10.26 48.18
N LEU A 237 27.86 -11.21 47.30
CA LEU A 237 26.87 -12.16 46.80
C LEU A 237 26.44 -13.09 47.94
N SER A 238 25.16 -13.46 47.97
CA SER A 238 24.71 -14.55 48.84
C SER A 238 25.42 -15.85 48.42
N ALA A 239 25.66 -16.76 49.38
CA ALA A 239 26.29 -18.03 49.04
C ALA A 239 25.51 -18.83 47.95
N PRO A 240 24.16 -18.87 47.96
CA PRO A 240 23.38 -19.44 46.86
C PRO A 240 23.55 -18.73 45.51
N ASP A 241 23.61 -17.38 45.48
CA ASP A 241 23.80 -16.65 44.22
C ASP A 241 25.17 -16.90 43.61
N ALA A 242 26.24 -16.89 44.42
CA ALA A 242 27.59 -17.17 43.95
C ALA A 242 27.70 -18.58 43.33
N GLN A 243 27.10 -19.59 43.98
CA GLN A 243 27.07 -20.95 43.45
C GLN A 243 26.20 -21.08 42.20
N ARG A 244 25.06 -20.38 42.14
CA ARG A 244 24.19 -20.34 40.96
C ARG A 244 24.91 -19.71 39.76
N ILE A 245 25.57 -18.56 39.94
CA ILE A 245 26.36 -17.87 38.90
C ILE A 245 27.46 -18.79 38.35
N ALA A 246 28.23 -19.45 39.21
CA ALA A 246 29.31 -20.34 38.78
C ALA A 246 28.76 -21.55 38.00
N LYS A 247 27.69 -22.18 38.49
CA LYS A 247 27.02 -23.30 37.81
C LYS A 247 26.44 -22.88 36.45
N ASP A 248 25.81 -21.71 36.37
CA ASP A 248 25.25 -21.18 35.13
C ASP A 248 26.36 -20.81 34.14
N ALA A 249 27.45 -20.19 34.58
CA ALA A 249 28.60 -19.88 33.72
C ALA A 249 29.18 -21.14 33.08
N LEU A 250 29.36 -22.23 33.84
CA LEU A 250 29.84 -23.50 33.34
C LEU A 250 28.82 -24.17 32.38
N ALA A 251 27.54 -24.17 32.74
CA ALA A 251 26.48 -24.77 31.92
C ALA A 251 26.30 -24.06 30.57
N GLU A 252 26.29 -22.73 30.55
CA GLU A 252 26.13 -21.91 29.34
C GLU A 252 27.39 -21.96 28.46
N PHE A 253 28.59 -22.06 29.04
CA PHE A 253 29.83 -22.33 28.31
C PHE A 253 29.78 -23.68 27.57
N GLN A 254 29.23 -24.72 28.20
CA GLN A 254 29.12 -26.06 27.62
C GLN A 254 27.95 -26.20 26.62
N LYS A 255 26.80 -25.57 26.87
CA LYS A 255 25.53 -25.88 26.19
C LYS A 255 24.79 -24.68 25.57
N GLY A 256 25.24 -23.44 25.78
CA GLY A 256 24.57 -22.22 25.32
C GLY A 256 24.69 -21.96 23.81
N ASP A 257 24.23 -22.89 22.97
CA ASP A 257 24.35 -22.81 21.51
C ASP A 257 23.30 -21.87 20.88
N LEU A 258 23.47 -21.57 19.57
CA LEU A 258 22.59 -20.62 18.88
C LEU A 258 21.14 -21.14 18.76
N ARG A 259 20.96 -22.47 18.67
CA ARG A 259 19.64 -23.10 18.61
C ARG A 259 18.87 -22.84 19.91
N THR A 260 19.52 -23.12 21.04
CA THR A 260 19.00 -22.90 22.40
C THR A 260 18.74 -21.42 22.66
N ALA A 261 19.63 -20.54 22.18
CA ALA A 261 19.43 -19.09 22.26
C ALA A 261 18.16 -18.62 21.53
N VAL A 262 17.92 -19.09 20.30
CA VAL A 262 16.69 -18.76 19.54
C VAL A 262 15.44 -19.28 20.24
N VAL A 263 15.43 -20.53 20.73
CA VAL A 263 14.30 -21.08 21.50
C VAL A 263 14.00 -20.24 22.74
N ARG A 264 15.03 -19.88 23.52
CA ARG A 264 14.88 -19.07 24.75
C ARG A 264 14.36 -17.66 24.47
N VAL A 265 14.80 -17.02 23.39
CA VAL A 265 14.25 -15.72 22.95
C VAL A 265 12.79 -15.86 22.59
N LEU A 266 12.44 -16.75 21.65
CA LEU A 266 11.09 -16.85 21.11
C LEU A 266 10.06 -17.30 22.16
N LYS A 267 10.45 -18.18 23.10
CA LYS A 267 9.60 -18.63 24.22
C LYS A 267 9.18 -17.50 25.18
N ASN A 268 9.99 -16.44 25.26
CA ASN A 268 9.81 -15.34 26.20
C ASN A 268 9.54 -13.99 25.50
N ALA A 269 9.41 -13.99 24.16
CA ALA A 269 9.20 -12.78 23.38
C ALA A 269 7.71 -12.46 23.19
N HIS A 270 7.41 -11.17 23.19
CA HIS A 270 6.10 -10.62 22.85
C HIS A 270 6.16 -9.96 21.47
N GLY A 271 5.08 -10.11 20.70
CA GLY A 271 4.92 -9.60 19.34
C GLY A 271 4.46 -10.68 18.36
N ALA A 272 4.70 -10.42 17.07
CA ALA A 272 4.39 -11.32 15.98
C ALA A 272 5.48 -11.20 14.91
N PHE A 273 6.56 -11.97 15.07
CA PHE A 273 7.75 -11.94 14.22
C PHE A 273 8.30 -13.34 13.87
N GLY A 274 8.88 -13.47 12.68
CA GLY A 274 9.65 -14.65 12.27
C GLY A 274 11.12 -14.29 12.14
N VAL A 275 12.02 -15.11 12.69
CA VAL A 275 13.46 -14.85 12.80
C VAL A 275 14.29 -15.83 11.95
N ALA A 276 15.41 -15.35 11.40
CA ALA A 276 16.47 -16.16 10.85
C ALA A 276 17.82 -15.66 11.38
N ALA A 277 18.53 -16.54 12.09
CA ALA A 277 19.77 -16.28 12.80
C ALA A 277 20.92 -17.14 12.27
N HIS A 278 22.12 -16.56 12.22
CA HIS A 278 23.35 -17.19 11.75
C HIS A 278 24.54 -16.73 12.59
N ALA A 279 25.57 -17.56 12.74
CA ALA A 279 26.79 -17.19 13.45
C ALA A 279 28.04 -17.63 12.69
N SER A 280 29.09 -16.80 12.68
CA SER A 280 30.36 -17.11 11.99
C SER A 280 31.08 -18.36 12.52
N ALA A 281 30.79 -18.77 13.76
CA ALA A 281 31.30 -20.01 14.35
C ALA A 281 30.65 -21.29 13.79
N ALA A 282 29.54 -21.16 13.04
CA ALA A 282 28.84 -22.26 12.37
C ALA A 282 28.49 -21.83 10.92
N PRO A 283 29.50 -21.69 10.04
CA PRO A 283 29.34 -21.04 8.73
C PRO A 283 28.35 -21.77 7.79
N GLY A 284 28.15 -23.08 7.99
CA GLY A 284 27.17 -23.89 7.25
C GLY A 284 25.82 -24.07 7.93
N ALA A 285 25.47 -23.26 8.95
CA ALA A 285 24.23 -23.41 9.71
C ALA A 285 23.38 -22.13 9.77
N VAL A 286 22.05 -22.30 9.79
CA VAL A 286 21.07 -21.23 10.01
C VAL A 286 19.96 -21.75 10.92
N VAL A 287 19.56 -20.95 11.91
CA VAL A 287 18.42 -21.24 12.79
C VAL A 287 17.26 -20.32 12.42
N LEU A 288 16.12 -20.89 12.10
CA LEU A 288 14.87 -20.22 11.74
C LEU A 288 13.86 -20.41 12.87
N GLY A 289 12.98 -19.45 13.10
CA GLY A 289 11.86 -19.64 14.02
C GLY A 289 10.68 -18.73 13.73
N SER A 290 9.49 -19.14 14.16
CA SER A 290 8.24 -18.40 13.92
C SER A 290 7.43 -18.16 15.20
N VAL A 291 7.05 -16.91 15.43
CA VAL A 291 5.95 -16.52 16.31
C VAL A 291 4.96 -15.70 15.50
N LYS A 292 3.81 -16.31 15.14
CA LYS A 292 2.69 -15.67 14.42
C LYS A 292 2.99 -15.09 13.03
N GLN A 293 4.16 -15.37 12.45
CA GLN A 293 4.55 -14.96 11.09
C GLN A 293 4.91 -16.15 10.19
N PRO A 294 4.54 -16.13 8.90
CA PRO A 294 4.90 -17.20 7.98
C PRO A 294 6.42 -17.24 7.74
N MET A 295 7.00 -18.42 7.96
CA MET A 295 8.34 -18.81 7.53
C MET A 295 8.22 -20.20 6.89
N ILE A 296 8.89 -20.42 5.77
CA ILE A 296 8.82 -21.66 5.00
C ILE A 296 10.23 -22.06 4.59
N VAL A 297 10.52 -23.36 4.67
CA VAL A 297 11.74 -23.99 4.17
C VAL A 297 11.38 -24.83 2.93
N GLY A 298 12.18 -24.73 1.88
CA GLY A 298 12.11 -25.57 0.69
C GLY A 298 13.38 -26.38 0.53
N ILE A 299 13.26 -27.63 0.09
CA ILE A 299 14.36 -28.58 -0.05
C ILE A 299 14.37 -29.09 -1.49
N GLY A 300 15.56 -29.26 -2.03
CA GLY A 300 15.77 -29.92 -3.32
C GLY A 300 17.20 -30.43 -3.46
N ARG A 301 17.49 -31.16 -4.54
CA ARG A 301 18.82 -31.73 -4.79
C ARG A 301 19.92 -30.65 -4.73
N GLY A 302 20.79 -30.80 -3.72
CA GLY A 302 21.94 -29.93 -3.51
C GLY A 302 21.66 -28.57 -2.86
N PHE A 303 20.42 -28.24 -2.45
CA PHE A 303 20.13 -26.97 -1.76
C PHE A 303 19.02 -27.05 -0.69
N VAL A 304 19.07 -26.10 0.25
CA VAL A 304 17.94 -25.74 1.11
C VAL A 304 17.68 -24.24 0.97
N ALA A 305 16.43 -23.85 0.71
CA ALA A 305 16.00 -22.46 0.63
C ALA A 305 15.05 -22.13 1.79
N TYR A 306 15.00 -20.87 2.22
CA TYR A 306 13.96 -20.40 3.14
C TYR A 306 13.41 -19.04 2.71
N ALA A 307 12.15 -18.78 3.02
CA ALA A 307 11.50 -17.51 2.76
C ALA A 307 10.36 -17.24 3.74
N SER A 308 10.03 -15.95 3.92
CA SER A 308 8.80 -15.50 4.60
C SER A 308 7.63 -15.23 3.62
N GLU A 309 7.76 -15.72 2.39
CA GLU A 309 6.79 -15.65 1.31
C GLU A 309 6.80 -16.99 0.57
N ARG A 310 5.68 -17.70 0.54
CA ARG A 310 5.56 -19.06 -0.07
C ARG A 310 5.93 -19.02 -1.54
N ALA A 311 5.44 -18.01 -2.24
CA ALA A 311 5.67 -17.80 -3.65
C ALA A 311 7.17 -17.68 -4.00
N ALA A 312 8.03 -17.25 -3.07
CA ALA A 312 9.46 -17.10 -3.32
C ALA A 312 10.21 -18.44 -3.41
N LEU A 313 9.66 -19.55 -2.92
CA LEU A 313 10.24 -20.89 -3.12
C LEU A 313 9.83 -21.48 -4.48
N HIS A 314 8.75 -20.99 -5.08
CA HIS A 314 8.16 -21.47 -6.33
C HIS A 314 8.55 -20.58 -7.53
N VAL A 315 9.81 -20.13 -7.61
CA VAL A 315 10.27 -19.28 -8.73
C VAL A 315 11.67 -19.62 -9.23
N GLY A 316 11.85 -19.45 -10.54
CA GLY A 316 13.14 -19.63 -11.20
C GLY A 316 13.75 -21.00 -10.92
N CYS A 317 15.07 -21.04 -10.78
CA CYS A 317 15.81 -22.28 -10.51
C CYS A 317 15.44 -22.95 -9.19
N VAL A 318 15.01 -22.21 -8.16
CA VAL A 318 14.57 -22.76 -6.87
C VAL A 318 13.30 -23.58 -7.07
N GLY A 319 12.27 -22.99 -7.68
CA GLY A 319 11.00 -23.68 -7.92
C GLY A 319 11.11 -24.85 -8.90
N SER A 320 12.00 -24.78 -9.89
CA SER A 320 12.23 -25.87 -10.84
C SER A 320 12.96 -27.10 -10.27
N HIS A 321 13.59 -26.98 -9.09
CA HIS A 321 14.30 -28.08 -8.42
C HIS A 321 13.77 -28.33 -7.00
N LEU A 322 12.60 -27.79 -6.64
CA LEU A 322 11.97 -28.02 -5.35
C LEU A 322 11.39 -29.43 -5.31
N GLU A 323 11.80 -30.22 -4.31
CA GLU A 323 11.35 -31.61 -4.10
C GLU A 323 10.31 -31.69 -2.97
N ALA A 324 10.53 -30.92 -1.90
CA ALA A 324 9.64 -30.85 -0.76
C ALA A 324 9.73 -29.48 -0.04
N ARG A 325 8.79 -29.22 0.88
CA ARG A 325 8.79 -28.03 1.72
C ARG A 325 8.27 -28.31 3.13
N TYR A 326 8.58 -27.40 4.04
CA TYR A 326 8.00 -27.34 5.38
C TYR A 326 7.57 -25.92 5.71
N VAL A 327 6.29 -25.72 6.05
CA VAL A 327 5.76 -24.46 6.58
C VAL A 327 5.90 -24.49 8.11
N LEU A 328 6.64 -23.53 8.68
CA LEU A 328 6.80 -23.44 10.13
C LEU A 328 5.46 -23.10 10.79
N ARG A 329 5.07 -23.92 11.76
CA ARG A 329 3.92 -23.66 12.64
C ARG A 329 4.29 -22.62 13.68
N GLU A 330 3.29 -22.01 14.33
CA GLU A 330 3.54 -21.08 15.43
C GLU A 330 4.29 -21.79 16.56
N GLY A 331 5.46 -21.26 16.94
CA GLY A 331 6.33 -21.87 17.94
C GLY A 331 7.27 -22.95 17.42
N ASP A 332 7.38 -23.16 16.11
CA ASP A 332 8.45 -23.98 15.53
C ASP A 332 9.78 -23.22 15.49
N VAL A 333 10.87 -23.94 15.80
CA VAL A 333 12.26 -23.54 15.57
C VAL A 333 12.94 -24.62 14.73
N ILE A 334 13.46 -24.24 13.56
CA ILE A 334 14.14 -25.14 12.62
C ILE A 334 15.61 -24.79 12.57
N SER A 335 16.48 -25.76 12.84
CA SER A 335 17.91 -25.68 12.59
C SER A 335 18.23 -26.36 11.27
N VAL A 336 18.82 -25.64 10.33
CA VAL A 336 19.36 -26.20 9.09
C VAL A 336 20.88 -26.21 9.20
N VAL A 337 21.50 -27.39 9.09
CA VAL A 337 22.96 -27.56 9.21
C VAL A 337 23.49 -28.35 8.02
N SER A 338 24.47 -27.82 7.30
CA SER A 338 25.17 -28.58 6.25
C SER A 338 25.91 -29.80 6.84
N GLY A 339 25.77 -30.95 6.19
CA GLY A 339 26.36 -32.24 6.61
C GLY A 339 26.69 -33.14 5.42
N THR A 340 26.39 -34.44 5.49
CA THR A 340 26.71 -35.45 4.46
C THR A 340 25.52 -36.30 3.97
N GLY A 341 24.27 -35.87 4.18
CA GLY A 341 23.05 -36.53 3.65
C GLY A 341 22.62 -36.15 2.22
N ASP A 342 21.53 -36.73 1.73
CA ASP A 342 21.16 -36.72 0.30
C ASP A 342 20.72 -35.36 -0.29
N HIS A 343 20.27 -34.41 0.53
CA HIS A 343 19.86 -33.07 0.08
C HIS A 343 20.84 -32.01 0.57
N CYS A 344 21.80 -31.58 -0.27
CA CYS A 344 22.85 -30.60 0.10
C CYS A 344 23.83 -31.10 1.19
N GLY A 345 23.76 -32.37 1.59
CA GLY A 345 24.36 -32.81 2.86
C GLY A 345 23.49 -32.49 4.09
N ALA A 346 22.47 -31.64 3.97
CA ALA A 346 21.93 -30.88 5.09
C ALA A 346 21.01 -31.69 6.00
N VAL A 347 21.26 -31.61 7.31
CA VAL A 347 20.38 -32.13 8.36
C VAL A 347 19.47 -31.01 8.83
N LEU A 348 18.15 -31.22 8.70
CA LEU A 348 17.14 -30.35 9.29
C LEU A 348 16.68 -30.93 10.62
N GLN A 349 16.66 -30.09 11.65
CA GLN A 349 16.16 -30.45 12.97
C GLN A 349 15.09 -29.46 13.43
N ARG A 350 14.06 -29.96 14.11
CA ARG A 350 12.94 -29.17 14.63
C ARG A 350 12.89 -29.24 16.15
N ALA A 351 12.59 -28.10 16.77
CA ALA A 351 12.16 -27.98 18.14
C ALA A 351 10.85 -27.19 18.21
N THR A 352 10.06 -27.39 19.27
CA THR A 352 8.94 -26.53 19.63
C THR A 352 9.32 -25.64 20.82
N LEU A 353 8.70 -24.46 20.98
CA LEU A 353 8.95 -23.62 22.17
C LEU A 353 8.53 -24.27 23.50
N ALA A 354 7.64 -25.26 23.47
CA ALA A 354 7.23 -25.99 24.67
C ALA A 354 8.37 -26.87 25.20
N ASP A 355 8.82 -27.81 24.35
CA ASP A 355 9.82 -28.83 24.66
C ASP A 355 11.27 -28.31 24.55
N GLY A 356 11.59 -27.62 23.45
CA GLY A 356 12.92 -27.06 23.18
C GLY A 356 14.01 -28.08 22.80
N SER A 357 13.72 -29.39 22.83
CA SER A 357 14.64 -30.41 22.29
C SER A 357 14.57 -30.43 20.76
N PHE A 358 15.69 -30.78 20.12
CA PHE A 358 15.79 -30.85 18.66
C PHE A 358 15.79 -32.31 18.19
N SER A 359 14.76 -32.69 17.44
CA SER A 359 14.69 -33.96 16.70
C SER A 359 14.93 -33.73 15.22
N THR A 360 15.31 -34.77 14.47
CA THR A 360 15.37 -34.71 13.00
C THR A 360 13.97 -34.42 12.45
N LEU A 361 13.87 -33.48 11.50
CA LEU A 361 12.62 -33.23 10.80
C LEU A 361 12.53 -34.20 9.62
N GLU A 362 11.59 -35.13 9.69
CA GLU A 362 11.28 -36.10 8.63
C GLU A 362 9.96 -35.76 7.91
N ASP A 363 9.05 -35.05 8.59
CA ASP A 363 7.77 -34.56 8.06
C ASP A 363 7.98 -33.42 7.05
N PHE A 364 7.95 -33.72 5.75
CA PHE A 364 7.93 -32.73 4.68
C PHE A 364 6.72 -32.88 3.77
N ASP A 365 6.10 -31.77 3.38
CA ASP A 365 5.15 -31.76 2.27
C ASP A 365 5.95 -31.91 0.97
N GLY A 366 5.94 -33.11 0.38
CA GLY A 366 6.38 -33.30 -1.02
C GLY A 366 5.59 -32.39 -1.96
N VAL A 367 6.17 -31.98 -3.09
CA VAL A 367 5.49 -31.06 -4.01
C VAL A 367 4.16 -31.65 -4.49
N SER A 368 3.07 -30.95 -4.18
CA SER A 368 1.69 -31.33 -4.50
C SER A 368 1.11 -30.41 -5.56
N GLU A 369 0.16 -30.92 -6.35
CA GLU A 369 -0.56 -30.13 -7.37
C GLU A 369 -1.35 -28.94 -6.79
N LEU A 370 -1.63 -28.97 -5.47
CA LEU A 370 -2.28 -27.87 -4.74
C LEU A 370 -1.33 -26.70 -4.42
N MET A 371 -0.02 -26.89 -4.55
CA MET A 371 0.98 -25.84 -4.33
C MET A 371 1.02 -24.86 -5.52
N ALA A 372 1.58 -23.67 -5.30
CA ALA A 372 1.82 -22.73 -6.40
C ALA A 372 2.79 -23.34 -7.43
N ARG A 373 2.40 -23.36 -8.71
CA ARG A 373 3.31 -23.83 -9.78
C ARG A 373 4.49 -22.87 -9.96
N PRO A 374 5.70 -23.37 -10.32
CA PRO A 374 6.85 -22.52 -10.54
C PRO A 374 6.61 -21.40 -11.56
N VAL A 375 6.85 -20.14 -11.18
CA VAL A 375 6.72 -19.01 -12.09
C VAL A 375 7.83 -19.04 -13.12
N SER A 376 7.45 -19.10 -14.41
CA SER A 376 8.40 -19.09 -15.52
C SER A 376 9.27 -17.83 -15.51
N PRO A 377 10.60 -17.94 -15.70
CA PRO A 377 11.49 -16.79 -15.75
C PRO A 377 11.10 -15.72 -16.78
N SER A 378 10.38 -16.09 -17.85
CA SER A 378 9.88 -15.17 -18.89
C SER A 378 8.82 -14.17 -18.41
N GLN A 379 8.22 -14.39 -17.24
CA GLN A 379 7.32 -13.43 -16.60
C GLN A 379 8.07 -12.25 -15.95
N PHE A 380 9.38 -12.40 -15.67
CA PHE A 380 10.20 -11.33 -15.11
C PHE A 380 10.71 -10.37 -16.21
N GLY A 381 9.97 -9.30 -16.45
CA GLY A 381 10.39 -8.17 -17.28
C GLY A 381 9.60 -7.97 -18.57
N GLY A 382 9.97 -6.91 -19.29
CA GLY A 382 9.14 -6.33 -20.34
C GLY A 382 7.97 -5.53 -19.75
N ASP A 383 6.90 -5.38 -20.52
CA ASP A 383 5.66 -4.76 -20.06
C ASP A 383 4.79 -5.78 -19.32
N VAL A 384 5.07 -5.99 -18.03
CA VAL A 384 4.34 -6.96 -17.21
C VAL A 384 2.87 -6.54 -17.01
N VAL A 385 2.56 -5.24 -17.01
CA VAL A 385 1.17 -4.77 -16.91
C VAL A 385 0.42 -5.10 -18.21
N GLY A 386 1.04 -4.89 -19.37
CA GLY A 386 0.46 -5.27 -20.66
C GLY A 386 0.24 -6.78 -20.78
N LYS A 387 1.16 -7.61 -20.25
CA LYS A 387 0.98 -9.07 -20.13
C LYS A 387 -0.24 -9.41 -19.26
N ASP A 388 -0.38 -8.78 -18.08
CA ASP A 388 -1.55 -8.97 -17.22
C ASP A 388 -2.88 -8.55 -17.90
N LEU A 389 -2.88 -7.50 -18.73
CA LEU A 389 -4.07 -7.13 -19.51
C LEU A 389 -4.36 -8.12 -20.64
N ALA A 390 -3.34 -8.70 -21.28
CA ALA A 390 -3.52 -9.74 -22.30
C ALA A 390 -3.99 -11.08 -21.71
N ASP A 391 -3.54 -11.43 -20.50
CA ASP A 391 -3.91 -12.67 -19.80
C ASP A 391 -5.36 -12.66 -19.27
N LEU A 392 -5.97 -11.47 -19.08
CA LEU A 392 -7.29 -11.31 -18.46
C LEU A 392 -8.37 -12.25 -19.03
N PRO A 393 -8.64 -12.30 -20.35
CA PRO A 393 -9.69 -13.16 -20.88
C PRO A 393 -9.39 -14.66 -20.75
N ALA A 394 -8.13 -15.06 -20.61
CA ALA A 394 -7.77 -16.45 -20.34
C ALA A 394 -8.05 -16.82 -18.87
N VAL A 395 -7.66 -15.96 -17.93
CA VAL A 395 -7.89 -16.17 -16.49
C VAL A 395 -9.38 -16.15 -16.16
N LEU A 396 -10.15 -15.19 -16.70
CA LEU A 396 -11.58 -15.10 -16.41
C LEU A 396 -12.37 -16.30 -16.97
N ARG A 397 -11.99 -16.84 -18.14
CA ARG A 397 -12.56 -18.12 -18.65
C ARG A 397 -12.20 -19.30 -17.75
N ALA A 398 -10.98 -19.35 -17.19
CA ALA A 398 -10.60 -20.38 -16.23
C ALA A 398 -11.39 -20.30 -14.91
N ILE A 399 -11.80 -19.09 -14.49
CA ILE A 399 -12.71 -18.88 -13.36
C ILE A 399 -14.10 -19.44 -13.67
N THR A 400 -14.73 -19.06 -14.78
CA THR A 400 -16.06 -19.58 -15.18
C THR A 400 -16.07 -21.11 -15.23
N ARG A 401 -15.07 -21.73 -15.89
CA ARG A 401 -14.91 -23.20 -15.91
C ARG A 401 -14.78 -23.82 -14.51
N SER A 402 -14.11 -23.13 -13.58
CA SER A 402 -13.98 -23.58 -12.19
C SER A 402 -15.31 -23.58 -11.41
N PHE A 403 -16.27 -22.72 -11.80
CA PHE A 403 -17.66 -22.75 -11.28
C PHE A 403 -18.58 -23.69 -12.07
N GLU A 404 -18.15 -24.19 -13.22
CA GLU A 404 -18.88 -25.18 -14.03
C GLU A 404 -18.54 -26.61 -13.61
N ASP A 405 -17.25 -26.97 -13.50
CA ASP A 405 -16.80 -28.33 -13.15
C ASP A 405 -15.47 -28.36 -12.36
N GLY A 406 -15.15 -27.29 -11.62
CA GLY A 406 -13.92 -27.19 -10.81
C GLY A 406 -14.15 -26.97 -9.31
N PRO A 407 -13.09 -26.65 -8.54
CA PRO A 407 -13.18 -26.52 -7.10
C PRO A 407 -14.09 -25.36 -6.65
N ASN A 408 -14.18 -24.26 -7.41
CA ASN A 408 -15.05 -23.13 -7.05
C ASN A 408 -16.53 -23.52 -7.05
N LYS A 409 -16.96 -24.51 -7.85
CA LYS A 409 -18.32 -25.09 -7.80
C LYS A 409 -18.61 -25.73 -6.44
N MET A 410 -17.68 -26.55 -5.94
CA MET A 410 -17.82 -27.19 -4.61
C MET A 410 -17.85 -26.13 -3.51
N THR A 411 -16.91 -25.18 -3.52
CA THR A 411 -16.85 -24.07 -2.56
C THR A 411 -18.11 -23.21 -2.62
N ALA A 412 -18.66 -22.92 -3.81
CA ALA A 412 -19.90 -22.17 -3.97
C ALA A 412 -21.12 -22.93 -3.41
N SER A 413 -21.19 -24.24 -3.61
CA SER A 413 -22.25 -25.09 -3.04
C SER A 413 -22.19 -25.13 -1.51
N ALA A 414 -20.99 -25.35 -0.93
CA ALA A 414 -20.79 -25.35 0.51
C ALA A 414 -21.09 -23.98 1.14
N PHE A 415 -20.60 -22.89 0.53
CA PHE A 415 -20.87 -21.51 0.94
C PHE A 415 -22.36 -21.21 0.92
N SER A 416 -23.07 -21.53 -0.17
CA SER A 416 -24.49 -21.23 -0.33
C SER A 416 -25.36 -22.06 0.63
N SER A 417 -25.06 -23.36 0.77
CA SER A 417 -25.75 -24.25 1.72
C SER A 417 -25.65 -23.72 3.15
N LYS A 418 -24.45 -23.28 3.57
CA LYS A 418 -24.26 -22.66 4.88
C LYS A 418 -24.95 -21.30 4.96
N LEU A 419 -24.85 -20.46 3.93
CA LEU A 419 -25.44 -19.12 3.93
C LEU A 419 -26.94 -19.16 4.22
N PHE A 420 -27.67 -20.09 3.60
CA PHE A 420 -29.12 -20.24 3.76
C PHE A 420 -29.56 -21.28 4.81
N ASP A 421 -28.64 -21.84 5.60
CA ASP A 421 -28.97 -22.75 6.70
C ASP A 421 -29.92 -22.06 7.72
N ALA A 422 -31.12 -22.62 7.88
CA ALA A 422 -32.18 -22.01 8.67
C ALA A 422 -31.88 -22.01 10.18
N GLN A 423 -31.25 -23.06 10.70
CA GLN A 423 -30.90 -23.15 12.13
C GLN A 423 -29.80 -22.14 12.48
N ARG A 424 -28.80 -22.03 11.59
CA ARG A 424 -27.69 -21.09 11.72
C ARG A 424 -28.15 -19.64 11.62
N ARG A 425 -29.00 -19.29 10.64
CA ARG A 425 -29.55 -17.93 10.50
C ARG A 425 -30.42 -17.54 11.69
N ALA A 426 -31.18 -18.48 12.25
CA ALA A 426 -31.97 -18.24 13.46
C ALA A 426 -31.10 -18.01 14.72
N SER A 427 -29.91 -18.62 14.80
CA SER A 427 -28.98 -18.47 15.92
C SER A 427 -27.95 -17.34 15.76
N SER A 428 -27.82 -16.75 14.57
CA SER A 428 -26.87 -15.66 14.30
C SER A 428 -27.54 -14.28 14.28
N HIS A 429 -26.78 -13.23 14.63
CA HIS A 429 -27.21 -11.83 14.45
C HIS A 429 -26.94 -11.32 13.02
N LEU A 430 -25.95 -11.92 12.35
CA LEU A 430 -25.52 -11.59 10.99
C LEU A 430 -25.48 -12.88 10.16
N ASP A 431 -25.90 -12.81 8.90
CA ASP A 431 -25.88 -13.97 7.99
C ASP A 431 -24.49 -14.10 7.32
N LEU A 432 -23.88 -12.94 6.98
CA LEU A 432 -22.60 -12.84 6.28
C LEU A 432 -21.81 -11.58 6.67
N VAL A 433 -20.53 -11.73 6.98
CA VAL A 433 -19.55 -10.67 7.24
C VAL A 433 -18.45 -10.73 6.16
N ILE A 434 -18.21 -9.62 5.47
CA ILE A 434 -17.26 -9.56 4.36
C ILE A 434 -16.13 -8.59 4.73
N ILE A 435 -14.87 -9.04 4.60
CA ILE A 435 -13.68 -8.25 4.94
C ILE A 435 -12.67 -8.20 3.79
N GLY A 436 -12.07 -7.03 3.60
CA GLY A 436 -11.05 -6.79 2.56
C GLY A 436 -10.29 -5.48 2.77
N VAL A 437 -9.35 -5.18 1.86
CA VAL A 437 -8.62 -3.89 1.80
C VAL A 437 -8.41 -3.45 0.35
N GLU A 438 -8.32 -2.13 0.12
CA GLU A 438 -8.19 -1.49 -1.21
C GLU A 438 -9.15 -2.12 -2.25
N CYS A 439 -8.66 -2.46 -3.45
CA CYS A 439 -9.45 -3.04 -4.54
C CYS A 439 -10.24 -4.29 -4.12
N SER A 440 -9.69 -5.14 -3.24
CA SER A 440 -10.41 -6.31 -2.72
C SER A 440 -11.60 -5.95 -1.83
N LEU A 441 -11.54 -4.80 -1.13
CA LEU A 441 -12.68 -4.27 -0.38
C LEU A 441 -13.73 -3.68 -1.34
N TRP A 442 -13.33 -2.78 -2.23
CA TRP A 442 -14.26 -2.03 -3.09
C TRP A 442 -15.06 -2.95 -4.04
N VAL A 443 -14.40 -3.99 -4.57
CA VAL A 443 -15.04 -5.05 -5.37
C VAL A 443 -16.03 -5.88 -4.53
N ALA A 444 -15.72 -6.11 -3.26
CA ALA A 444 -16.57 -6.86 -2.33
C ALA A 444 -17.75 -6.03 -1.78
N GLU A 445 -17.57 -4.72 -1.57
CA GLU A 445 -18.63 -3.77 -1.24
C GLU A 445 -19.67 -3.70 -2.37
N GLN A 446 -19.23 -3.56 -3.62
CA GLN A 446 -20.12 -3.62 -4.78
C GLN A 446 -20.84 -4.97 -4.88
N TRP A 447 -20.12 -6.08 -4.69
CA TRP A 447 -20.73 -7.41 -4.67
C TRP A 447 -21.80 -7.56 -3.57
N ALA A 448 -21.57 -7.03 -2.37
CA ALA A 448 -22.53 -7.10 -1.28
C ALA A 448 -23.80 -6.28 -1.55
N VAL A 449 -23.68 -5.12 -2.21
CA VAL A 449 -24.85 -4.34 -2.69
C VAL A 449 -25.64 -5.18 -3.70
N ASN A 450 -24.96 -5.80 -4.67
CA ASN A 450 -25.60 -6.69 -5.64
C ASN A 450 -26.22 -7.95 -4.99
N LEU A 451 -25.58 -8.53 -3.97
CA LEU A 451 -26.12 -9.67 -3.22
C LEU A 451 -27.37 -9.30 -2.42
N ARG A 452 -27.42 -8.12 -1.79
CA ARG A 452 -28.65 -7.65 -1.12
C ARG A 452 -29.78 -7.36 -2.11
N ALA A 453 -29.47 -6.88 -3.32
CA ALA A 453 -30.48 -6.70 -4.36
C ALA A 453 -31.05 -8.03 -4.87
N ALA A 454 -30.18 -9.04 -5.05
CA ALA A 454 -30.60 -10.38 -5.45
C ALA A 454 -31.31 -11.15 -4.32
N CYS A 455 -30.85 -10.99 -3.08
CA CYS A 455 -31.26 -11.76 -1.90
C CYS A 455 -31.54 -10.83 -0.70
N PRO A 456 -32.70 -10.12 -0.68
CA PRO A 456 -32.94 -9.01 0.27
C PRO A 456 -33.10 -9.41 1.73
N SER A 457 -33.34 -10.70 2.05
CA SER A 457 -33.47 -11.16 3.44
C SER A 457 -32.12 -11.38 4.16
N LEU A 458 -30.99 -11.18 3.48
CA LEU A 458 -29.65 -11.42 4.05
C LEU A 458 -29.12 -10.21 4.85
N ARG A 459 -28.84 -10.45 6.13
CA ARG A 459 -28.14 -9.53 7.04
C ARG A 459 -26.63 -9.56 6.76
N VAL A 460 -26.23 -8.85 5.71
CA VAL A 460 -24.82 -8.74 5.27
C VAL A 460 -24.15 -7.50 5.89
N VAL A 461 -22.94 -7.65 6.41
CA VAL A 461 -22.03 -6.55 6.80
C VAL A 461 -20.77 -6.59 5.94
N VAL A 462 -20.27 -5.42 5.52
CA VAL A 462 -18.97 -5.27 4.83
C VAL A 462 -18.13 -4.26 5.58
N ALA A 463 -16.85 -4.56 5.78
CA ALA A 463 -15.93 -3.65 6.46
C ALA A 463 -14.51 -3.78 5.94
N SER A 464 -13.74 -2.70 6.04
CA SER A 464 -12.29 -2.81 5.86
C SER A 464 -11.71 -3.70 6.96
N SER A 465 -10.76 -4.56 6.61
CA SER A 465 -10.20 -5.52 7.57
C SER A 465 -9.54 -4.84 8.78
N ASN A 466 -9.03 -3.61 8.62
CA ASN A 466 -8.54 -2.79 9.73
C ASN A 466 -9.66 -2.45 10.74
N LYS A 467 -10.82 -1.99 10.25
CA LYS A 467 -11.98 -1.67 11.10
C LYS A 467 -12.55 -2.93 11.75
N ALA A 468 -12.69 -4.01 10.99
CA ALA A 468 -13.18 -5.30 11.51
C ALA A 468 -12.24 -5.87 12.58
N LEU A 469 -10.92 -5.89 12.33
CA LEU A 469 -9.93 -6.32 13.32
C LEU A 469 -10.02 -5.48 14.59
N ALA A 470 -10.01 -4.14 14.45
CA ALA A 470 -10.14 -3.24 15.58
C ALA A 470 -11.42 -3.47 16.39
N ALA A 471 -12.57 -3.63 15.73
CA ALA A 471 -13.82 -3.94 16.41
C ALA A 471 -13.82 -5.30 17.14
N LEU A 472 -13.14 -6.31 16.59
CA LEU A 472 -13.04 -7.66 17.17
C LEU A 472 -11.99 -7.77 18.28
N THR A 473 -10.96 -6.92 18.30
CA THR A 473 -9.86 -6.96 19.29
C THR A 473 -9.86 -5.80 20.28
N ALA A 474 -10.69 -4.76 20.08
CA ALA A 474 -10.74 -3.63 21.00
C ALA A 474 -11.26 -4.05 22.38
N CYS A 475 -10.57 -3.60 23.42
CA CYS A 475 -11.17 -3.43 24.73
C CYS A 475 -12.34 -2.44 24.61
N HIS A 476 -13.45 -2.72 25.29
CA HIS A 476 -14.75 -2.02 25.14
C HIS A 476 -14.76 -0.49 25.37
N ASN A 477 -13.63 0.11 25.75
CA ASN A 477 -13.52 1.48 26.24
C ASN A 477 -12.86 2.43 25.22
N ALA A 478 -12.43 1.93 24.05
CA ALA A 478 -11.88 2.78 23.00
C ALA A 478 -13.02 3.51 22.26
N ILE A 479 -13.17 4.80 22.50
CA ILE A 479 -14.10 5.68 21.77
C ILE A 479 -13.40 6.21 20.51
N THR A 480 -14.05 6.17 19.35
CA THR A 480 -13.53 6.77 18.11
C THR A 480 -13.71 8.29 18.11
N CYS A 481 -13.11 9.00 17.15
CA CYS A 481 -13.27 10.45 16.99
C CYS A 481 -14.73 10.94 16.80
N ASN A 482 -15.68 10.02 16.60
CA ASN A 482 -17.11 10.32 16.42
C ASN A 482 -17.97 9.94 17.64
N GLY A 483 -17.39 9.66 18.81
CA GLY A 483 -18.12 9.30 20.04
C GLY A 483 -18.63 7.85 20.10
N ALA A 484 -18.70 7.15 18.97
CA ALA A 484 -19.03 5.72 18.91
C ALA A 484 -17.78 4.83 19.13
N THR A 485 -17.95 3.62 19.67
CA THR A 485 -16.88 2.61 19.72
C THR A 485 -16.61 2.01 18.32
N PRO A 486 -15.40 1.47 18.05
CA PRO A 486 -15.12 0.77 16.79
C PRO A 486 -16.13 -0.33 16.47
N SER A 487 -16.67 -1.01 17.49
CA SER A 487 -17.71 -2.05 17.35
C SER A 487 -18.99 -1.48 16.72
N GLU A 488 -19.49 -0.35 17.23
CA GLU A 488 -20.75 0.28 16.76
C GLU A 488 -20.60 0.92 15.37
N THR A 489 -19.38 1.22 14.92
CA THR A 489 -19.12 1.73 13.56
C THR A 489 -19.08 0.65 12.48
N VAL A 490 -19.16 -0.63 12.85
CA VAL A 490 -18.97 -1.79 11.95
C VAL A 490 -20.08 -2.83 12.10
N PHE A 491 -20.46 -3.14 13.33
CA PHE A 491 -21.43 -4.16 13.70
C PHE A 491 -22.66 -3.52 14.35
N PRO A 492 -23.81 -4.24 14.42
CA PRO A 492 -25.02 -3.70 15.03
C PRO A 492 -24.77 -3.16 16.45
N PRO A 493 -25.31 -1.96 16.79
CA PRO A 493 -25.09 -1.35 18.10
C PRO A 493 -25.70 -2.19 19.23
N GLY A 494 -25.16 -2.03 20.44
CA GLY A 494 -25.60 -2.78 21.63
C GLY A 494 -25.07 -4.21 21.77
N LEU A 495 -24.31 -4.72 20.77
CA LEU A 495 -23.67 -6.04 20.83
C LEU A 495 -22.13 -5.93 20.73
N LYS A 496 -21.42 -6.83 21.42
CA LYS A 496 -19.98 -7.00 21.20
C LYS A 496 -19.75 -7.57 19.80
N ALA A 497 -18.76 -7.08 19.07
CA ALA A 497 -18.38 -7.59 17.74
C ALA A 497 -18.26 -9.13 17.69
N SER A 498 -17.65 -9.74 18.70
CA SER A 498 -17.51 -11.20 18.81
C SER A 498 -18.82 -11.96 19.08
N GLN A 499 -19.83 -11.30 19.67
CA GLN A 499 -21.19 -11.86 19.80
C GLN A 499 -21.98 -11.70 18.50
N ALA A 500 -21.89 -10.52 17.86
CA ALA A 500 -22.56 -10.26 16.58
C ALA A 500 -22.09 -11.20 15.45
N CYS A 501 -20.81 -11.58 15.45
CA CYS A 501 -20.21 -12.50 14.48
C CYS A 501 -20.38 -13.99 14.82
N ARG A 502 -20.93 -14.35 16.00
CA ARG A 502 -21.10 -15.76 16.38
C ARG A 502 -22.08 -16.45 15.41
N HIS A 503 -21.70 -17.63 14.91
CA HIS A 503 -22.41 -18.41 13.89
C HIS A 503 -22.59 -17.74 12.51
N ALA A 504 -22.12 -16.49 12.33
CA ALA A 504 -22.16 -15.80 11.04
C ALA A 504 -21.25 -16.48 10.01
N LEU A 505 -21.55 -16.30 8.71
CA LEU A 505 -20.60 -16.68 7.66
C LEU A 505 -19.59 -15.54 7.51
N ALA A 506 -18.33 -15.84 7.25
CA ALA A 506 -17.31 -14.84 6.99
C ALA A 506 -16.65 -15.06 5.62
N LEU A 507 -16.55 -14.02 4.80
CA LEU A 507 -15.85 -14.07 3.51
C LEU A 507 -14.66 -13.09 3.53
N ALA A 508 -13.45 -13.65 3.59
CA ALA A 508 -12.21 -12.89 3.58
C ALA A 508 -11.67 -12.73 2.15
N VAL A 509 -11.76 -11.53 1.58
CA VAL A 509 -11.34 -11.24 0.20
C VAL A 509 -9.91 -10.69 0.20
N SER A 510 -8.94 -11.50 -0.25
CA SER A 510 -7.52 -11.11 -0.31
C SER A 510 -6.79 -11.95 -1.35
N HIS A 511 -6.48 -11.36 -2.52
CA HIS A 511 -5.79 -12.08 -3.60
C HIS A 511 -4.47 -12.74 -3.16
N SER A 512 -3.65 -12.06 -2.37
CA SER A 512 -2.41 -12.63 -1.83
C SER A 512 -2.62 -13.66 -0.72
N GLY A 513 -3.80 -13.70 -0.10
CA GLY A 513 -4.09 -14.44 1.14
C GLY A 513 -3.12 -14.15 2.30
N GLN A 514 -2.43 -12.99 2.24
CA GLN A 514 -1.37 -12.57 3.16
C GLN A 514 -1.47 -11.09 3.55
N SER A 515 -2.51 -10.37 3.10
CA SER A 515 -2.76 -8.99 3.57
C SER A 515 -2.98 -9.00 5.08
N PHE A 516 -2.01 -8.49 5.84
CA PHE A 516 -1.96 -8.56 7.32
C PHE A 516 -3.33 -8.31 7.98
N PRO A 517 -4.03 -7.18 7.74
CA PRO A 517 -5.27 -6.93 8.45
C PRO A 517 -6.38 -7.91 8.05
N THR A 518 -6.42 -8.40 6.80
CA THR A 518 -7.40 -9.41 6.38
C THR A 518 -7.11 -10.78 7.01
N LEU A 519 -5.85 -11.20 7.08
CA LEU A 519 -5.46 -12.44 7.75
C LEU A 519 -5.79 -12.39 9.25
N HIS A 520 -5.42 -11.31 9.93
CA HIS A 520 -5.68 -11.15 11.36
C HIS A 520 -7.17 -10.95 11.67
N ALA A 521 -7.94 -10.23 10.84
CA ALA A 521 -9.38 -10.16 10.98
C ALA A 521 -10.06 -11.53 10.74
N ALA A 522 -9.59 -12.32 9.78
CA ALA A 522 -10.11 -13.68 9.54
C ALA A 522 -9.82 -14.61 10.73
N ARG A 523 -8.62 -14.55 11.32
CA ARG A 523 -8.28 -15.21 12.60
C ARG A 523 -9.23 -14.79 13.74
N ALA A 524 -9.48 -13.49 13.89
CA ALA A 524 -10.36 -12.95 14.91
C ALA A 524 -11.84 -13.35 14.71
N LEU A 525 -12.31 -13.41 13.45
CA LEU A 525 -13.65 -13.91 13.11
C LEU A 525 -13.79 -15.41 13.43
N LYS A 526 -12.79 -16.23 13.08
CA LYS A 526 -12.75 -17.65 13.46
C LYS A 526 -12.78 -17.83 14.98
N ALA A 527 -12.00 -17.03 15.72
CA ALA A 527 -12.00 -17.03 17.18
C ALA A 527 -13.32 -16.55 17.81
N ALA A 528 -14.07 -15.67 17.13
CA ALA A 528 -15.43 -15.26 17.52
C ALA A 528 -16.51 -16.33 17.23
N GLY A 529 -16.17 -17.44 16.57
CA GLY A 529 -17.10 -18.49 16.18
C GLY A 529 -17.86 -18.21 14.89
N ALA A 530 -17.30 -17.39 13.99
CA ALA A 530 -17.77 -17.27 12.61
C ALA A 530 -17.20 -18.39 11.73
N ASP A 531 -17.97 -18.83 10.73
CA ASP A 531 -17.53 -19.85 9.78
C ASP A 531 -16.84 -19.18 8.58
N VAL A 532 -15.52 -19.32 8.49
CA VAL A 532 -14.68 -18.54 7.55
C VAL A 532 -14.49 -19.25 6.21
N PHE A 533 -14.67 -18.49 5.14
CA PHE A 533 -14.30 -18.75 3.75
C PHE A 533 -13.35 -17.64 3.27
N CYS A 534 -12.55 -17.90 2.23
CA CYS A 534 -11.68 -16.88 1.65
C CYS A 534 -11.66 -16.88 0.11
N VAL A 535 -11.39 -15.70 -0.48
CA VAL A 535 -11.09 -15.53 -1.90
C VAL A 535 -9.61 -15.19 -2.04
N ALA A 536 -8.88 -16.00 -2.81
CA ALA A 536 -7.43 -15.87 -3.03
C ALA A 536 -7.02 -16.13 -4.49
N GLY A 537 -5.77 -15.82 -4.84
CA GLY A 537 -5.21 -16.01 -6.18
C GLY A 537 -4.93 -17.46 -6.57
N GLN A 538 -4.74 -18.29 -5.55
CA GLN A 538 -4.41 -19.71 -5.58
C GLN A 538 -4.68 -20.30 -4.19
N LEU A 539 -4.67 -21.63 -4.05
CA LEU A 539 -4.87 -22.29 -2.76
C LEU A 539 -3.66 -22.10 -1.82
N ASP A 540 -2.44 -22.07 -2.37
CA ASP A 540 -1.19 -21.98 -1.60
C ASP A 540 -0.93 -20.57 -1.03
N VAL A 541 -1.75 -20.18 -0.05
CA VAL A 541 -1.69 -18.90 0.65
C VAL A 541 -1.89 -19.08 2.16
N VAL A 542 -1.36 -18.14 2.95
CA VAL A 542 -1.35 -18.27 4.42
C VAL A 542 -2.77 -18.35 5.01
N ILE A 543 -3.73 -17.57 4.52
CA ILE A 543 -5.12 -17.64 5.01
C ILE A 543 -5.79 -19.00 4.78
N ALA A 544 -5.46 -19.71 3.70
CA ALA A 544 -6.02 -21.03 3.39
C ALA A 544 -5.42 -22.11 4.31
N ASP A 545 -4.14 -22.04 4.61
CA ASP A 545 -3.48 -22.96 5.53
C ASP A 545 -3.89 -22.69 7.00
N ASP A 546 -3.61 -21.47 7.49
CA ASP A 546 -3.72 -21.10 8.91
C ASP A 546 -5.18 -20.89 9.38
N VAL A 547 -6.02 -20.26 8.56
CA VAL A 547 -7.40 -19.96 8.95
C VAL A 547 -8.38 -21.03 8.46
N ILE A 548 -8.22 -21.53 7.23
CA ILE A 548 -9.13 -22.55 6.69
C ILE A 548 -8.72 -23.98 7.08
N GLY A 549 -7.42 -24.31 7.09
CA GLY A 549 -6.91 -25.65 7.37
C GLY A 549 -6.59 -26.49 6.12
N GLN A 550 -6.29 -25.86 4.98
CA GLN A 550 -5.89 -26.55 3.75
C GLN A 550 -4.54 -27.25 3.93
N GLN A 551 -4.51 -28.57 3.77
CA GLN A 551 -3.28 -29.37 3.75
C GLN A 551 -2.66 -29.40 2.34
N PHE A 552 -1.33 -29.52 2.27
CA PHE A 552 -0.57 -29.49 1.02
C PHE A 552 0.29 -30.73 0.75
N ALA A 553 0.22 -31.75 1.61
CA ALA A 553 0.86 -33.04 1.34
C ALA A 553 0.32 -33.67 0.04
N PRO A 554 1.11 -34.47 -0.70
CA PRO A 554 0.64 -35.18 -1.90
C PRO A 554 -0.63 -36.00 -1.61
N GLY A 555 -1.64 -35.87 -2.47
CA GLY A 555 -2.95 -36.52 -2.30
C GLY A 555 -3.92 -35.85 -1.30
N SER A 556 -3.54 -34.74 -0.67
CA SER A 556 -4.47 -33.96 0.19
C SER A 556 -5.73 -33.52 -0.58
N PRO A 557 -6.93 -33.57 0.03
CA PRO A 557 -8.14 -33.09 -0.62
C PRO A 557 -8.16 -31.55 -0.72
N VAL A 558 -8.85 -31.05 -1.75
CA VAL A 558 -9.17 -29.62 -1.90
C VAL A 558 -10.25 -29.24 -0.89
N THR A 559 -10.01 -28.20 -0.09
CA THR A 559 -11.03 -27.67 0.85
C THR A 559 -12.18 -26.99 0.11
N ASP A 560 -13.39 -27.12 0.64
CA ASP A 560 -14.64 -26.53 0.16
C ASP A 560 -14.85 -25.08 0.63
N ARG A 561 -13.78 -24.39 1.04
CA ARG A 561 -13.81 -23.08 1.72
C ARG A 561 -12.92 -22.00 1.09
N VAL A 562 -12.10 -22.39 0.11
CA VAL A 562 -11.22 -21.49 -0.63
C VAL A 562 -11.81 -21.29 -2.03
N PHE A 563 -12.11 -20.04 -2.37
CA PHE A 563 -12.36 -19.62 -3.74
C PHE A 563 -11.05 -19.17 -4.38
N SER A 564 -10.69 -19.75 -5.52
CA SER A 564 -9.46 -19.39 -6.26
C SER A 564 -9.80 -18.63 -7.54
N THR A 565 -9.15 -17.49 -7.79
CA THR A 565 -9.18 -16.82 -9.09
C THR A 565 -8.33 -17.54 -10.14
N ASN A 566 -7.50 -18.50 -9.74
CA ASN A 566 -6.51 -19.18 -10.59
C ASN A 566 -5.56 -18.22 -11.33
N ALA A 567 -5.43 -16.97 -10.86
CA ALA A 567 -4.54 -15.98 -11.46
C ALA A 567 -3.05 -16.25 -11.15
N GLY A 568 -2.77 -17.05 -10.12
CA GLY A 568 -1.42 -17.40 -9.68
C GLY A 568 -0.65 -16.22 -9.08
N ILE A 569 0.67 -16.32 -9.09
CA ILE A 569 1.58 -15.28 -8.59
C ILE A 569 1.71 -14.17 -9.66
N ARG A 570 1.38 -12.93 -9.31
CA ARG A 570 1.38 -11.79 -10.24
C ARG A 570 2.28 -10.65 -9.75
N LEU A 571 3.09 -10.09 -10.66
CA LEU A 571 4.14 -9.11 -10.34
C LEU A 571 3.75 -7.65 -10.57
N ALA A 572 2.59 -7.36 -11.16
CA ALA A 572 2.09 -6.00 -11.37
C ALA A 572 0.92 -5.65 -10.41
N GLU A 573 0.82 -6.36 -9.29
CA GLU A 573 -0.45 -6.65 -8.65
C GLU A 573 -0.52 -6.10 -7.22
N ALA A 574 -1.51 -5.28 -6.86
CA ALA A 574 -2.91 -5.73 -6.67
C ALA A 574 -4.00 -4.85 -7.31
N ALA A 575 -3.73 -4.17 -8.44
CA ALA A 575 -4.66 -3.20 -9.03
C ALA A 575 -4.98 -3.41 -10.53
N SER A 576 -4.65 -4.58 -11.09
CA SER A 576 -4.81 -4.90 -12.52
C SER A 576 -5.66 -6.18 -12.72
N LEU A 577 -5.09 -7.22 -13.33
CA LEU A 577 -5.71 -8.50 -13.69
C LEU A 577 -6.54 -9.09 -12.54
N THR A 578 -6.03 -9.02 -11.32
CA THR A 578 -6.60 -9.71 -10.15
C THR A 578 -7.75 -8.97 -9.51
N THR A 579 -7.85 -7.65 -9.70
CA THR A 579 -9.04 -6.89 -9.29
C THR A 579 -10.22 -7.31 -10.17
N ALA A 580 -10.01 -7.34 -11.49
CA ALA A 580 -10.99 -7.85 -12.44
C ALA A 580 -11.28 -9.36 -12.28
N ALA A 581 -10.28 -10.19 -11.98
CA ALA A 581 -10.47 -11.62 -11.70
C ALA A 581 -11.25 -11.87 -10.40
N THR A 582 -10.97 -11.12 -9.33
CA THR A 582 -11.76 -11.14 -8.08
C THR A 582 -13.20 -10.67 -8.34
N HIS A 583 -13.37 -9.65 -9.18
CA HIS A 583 -14.68 -9.16 -9.58
C HIS A 583 -15.48 -10.24 -10.32
N HIS A 584 -14.90 -10.85 -11.35
CA HIS A 584 -15.56 -11.93 -12.11
C HIS A 584 -15.88 -13.15 -11.25
N LEU A 585 -14.96 -13.56 -10.36
CA LEU A 585 -15.20 -14.64 -9.40
C LEU A 585 -16.41 -14.36 -8.50
N LEU A 586 -16.53 -13.13 -8.00
CA LEU A 586 -17.69 -12.73 -7.21
C LEU A 586 -18.98 -12.62 -8.06
N THR A 587 -18.88 -12.36 -9.36
CA THR A 587 -20.04 -12.43 -10.28
C THR A 587 -20.55 -13.85 -10.44
N GLU A 588 -19.65 -14.83 -10.67
CA GLU A 588 -20.02 -16.26 -10.69
C GLU A 588 -20.58 -16.71 -9.33
N LEU A 589 -19.98 -16.29 -8.22
CA LEU A 589 -20.50 -16.60 -6.88
C LEU A 589 -21.90 -16.01 -6.65
N LEU A 590 -22.16 -14.78 -7.09
CA LEU A 590 -23.48 -14.13 -6.95
C LEU A 590 -24.58 -14.99 -7.61
N VAL A 591 -24.38 -15.38 -8.86
CA VAL A 591 -25.35 -16.19 -9.62
C VAL A 591 -25.63 -17.52 -8.92
N ARG A 592 -24.59 -18.14 -8.35
CA ARG A 592 -24.66 -19.47 -7.73
C ARG A 592 -25.33 -19.40 -6.36
N VAL A 593 -25.02 -18.37 -5.56
CA VAL A 593 -25.69 -18.05 -4.29
C VAL A 593 -27.17 -17.76 -4.52
N ALA A 594 -27.52 -16.87 -5.45
CA ALA A 594 -28.91 -16.54 -5.75
C ALA A 594 -29.70 -17.75 -6.28
N ARG A 595 -29.07 -18.64 -7.05
CA ARG A 595 -29.70 -19.88 -7.55
C ARG A 595 -29.96 -20.92 -6.45
N ALA A 596 -29.13 -20.92 -5.41
CA ALA A 596 -29.26 -21.81 -4.25
C ALA A 596 -30.12 -21.23 -3.12
N ALA A 597 -30.50 -19.95 -3.21
CA ALA A 597 -31.36 -19.29 -2.25
C ALA A 597 -32.78 -19.90 -2.22
N PRO A 598 -33.42 -20.03 -1.04
CA PRO A 598 -34.85 -20.34 -0.94
C PRO A 598 -35.70 -19.33 -1.72
N ALA A 599 -36.83 -19.76 -2.30
CA ALA A 599 -37.68 -18.89 -3.13
C ALA A 599 -38.19 -17.62 -2.41
N ARG A 600 -38.32 -17.65 -1.08
CA ARG A 600 -38.68 -16.49 -0.24
C ARG A 600 -37.54 -15.48 -0.03
N ASP A 601 -36.30 -15.90 -0.28
CA ASP A 601 -35.07 -15.16 0.05
C ASP A 601 -34.45 -14.54 -1.21
N VAL A 602 -34.94 -14.83 -2.41
CA VAL A 602 -34.41 -14.38 -3.71
C VAL A 602 -35.45 -13.58 -4.50
N ALA A 603 -35.04 -12.44 -5.06
CA ALA A 603 -35.90 -11.53 -5.82
C ALA A 603 -35.92 -11.81 -7.34
N LEU A 604 -35.30 -12.92 -7.78
CA LEU A 604 -34.99 -13.22 -9.18
C LEU A 604 -35.50 -14.61 -9.55
N SER A 605 -36.02 -14.77 -10.77
CA SER A 605 -36.36 -16.08 -11.31
C SER A 605 -35.09 -16.84 -11.73
N ARG A 606 -35.23 -18.16 -11.94
CA ARG A 606 -34.12 -18.97 -12.49
C ARG A 606 -33.71 -18.51 -13.89
N HIS A 607 -34.67 -18.01 -14.69
CA HIS A 607 -34.42 -17.49 -16.03
C HIS A 607 -33.50 -16.26 -15.97
N ASP A 608 -33.83 -15.28 -15.13
CA ASP A 608 -33.03 -14.07 -14.94
C ASP A 608 -31.57 -14.38 -14.56
N LEU A 609 -31.38 -15.40 -13.71
CA LEU A 609 -30.05 -15.86 -13.28
C LEU A 609 -29.27 -16.58 -14.38
N ASP A 610 -29.94 -17.31 -15.27
CA ASP A 610 -29.31 -17.92 -16.46
C ASP A 610 -28.96 -16.86 -17.51
N GLU A 611 -29.74 -15.79 -17.61
CA GLU A 611 -29.45 -14.67 -18.51
C GLU A 611 -28.30 -13.79 -18.02
N LEU A 612 -28.27 -13.46 -16.72
CA LEU A 612 -27.12 -12.78 -16.11
C LEU A 612 -25.82 -13.62 -16.24
N ALA A 613 -25.91 -14.94 -16.06
CA ALA A 613 -24.79 -15.86 -16.30
C ALA A 613 -24.33 -15.86 -17.77
N THR A 614 -25.30 -15.84 -18.70
CA THR A 614 -25.00 -15.77 -20.15
C THR A 614 -24.30 -14.46 -20.50
N LEU A 615 -24.80 -13.31 -20.02
CA LEU A 615 -24.18 -12.00 -20.23
C LEU A 615 -22.75 -11.94 -19.68
N ALA A 616 -22.53 -12.45 -18.46
CA ALA A 616 -21.20 -12.51 -17.86
C ALA A 616 -20.24 -13.41 -18.66
N ARG A 617 -20.71 -14.57 -19.16
CA ARG A 617 -19.91 -15.45 -20.02
C ARG A 617 -19.59 -14.79 -21.37
N THR A 618 -20.58 -14.19 -22.04
CA THR A 618 -20.38 -13.49 -23.32
C THR A 618 -19.37 -12.35 -23.19
N SER A 619 -19.45 -11.55 -22.12
CA SER A 619 -18.48 -10.49 -21.82
C SER A 619 -17.05 -11.05 -21.79
N VAL A 620 -16.83 -12.13 -21.04
CA VAL A 620 -15.52 -12.77 -20.86
C VAL A 620 -15.00 -13.46 -22.14
N GLU A 621 -15.87 -14.10 -22.91
CA GLU A 621 -15.48 -14.89 -24.08
C GLU A 621 -15.32 -14.06 -25.37
N ARG A 622 -16.06 -12.95 -25.49
CA ARG A 622 -16.17 -12.16 -26.74
C ARG A 622 -15.72 -10.72 -26.59
N ASP A 623 -16.11 -10.04 -25.52
CA ASP A 623 -16.03 -8.57 -25.46
C ASP A 623 -14.77 -8.07 -24.72
N LEU A 624 -14.38 -8.69 -23.60
CA LEU A 624 -13.08 -8.45 -22.95
C LEU A 624 -11.87 -8.71 -23.88
N PRO A 625 -11.83 -9.78 -24.72
CA PRO A 625 -10.78 -9.95 -25.73
C PRO A 625 -10.62 -8.76 -26.70
N LYS A 626 -11.72 -8.10 -27.08
CA LYS A 626 -11.67 -6.88 -27.92
C LYS A 626 -11.08 -5.71 -27.13
N LEU A 627 -11.54 -5.50 -25.89
CA LEU A 627 -11.06 -4.43 -25.01
C LEU A 627 -9.56 -4.53 -24.71
N CYS A 628 -9.07 -5.73 -24.41
CA CYS A 628 -7.66 -5.98 -24.14
C CYS A 628 -6.75 -5.92 -25.38
N GLY A 629 -7.33 -5.80 -26.59
CA GLY A 629 -6.58 -5.62 -27.83
C GLY A 629 -5.93 -4.22 -27.90
N GLY A 630 -4.62 -4.15 -28.15
CA GLY A 630 -3.86 -2.89 -28.16
C GLY A 630 -4.30 -1.85 -29.22
N ALA A 631 -5.16 -2.24 -30.16
CA ALA A 631 -5.78 -1.37 -31.16
C ALA A 631 -7.10 -0.72 -30.72
N HIS A 632 -7.70 -1.15 -29.60
CA HIS A 632 -9.00 -0.64 -29.12
C HIS A 632 -8.98 0.86 -28.82
N ASP A 633 -10.13 1.53 -28.98
CA ASP A 633 -10.27 3.00 -28.84
C ASP A 633 -9.82 3.51 -27.46
N ALA A 634 -10.05 2.75 -26.40
CA ALA A 634 -9.52 3.05 -25.07
C ALA A 634 -7.99 3.24 -25.08
N ALA A 635 -7.26 2.39 -25.82
CA ALA A 635 -5.82 2.50 -25.97
C ALA A 635 -5.42 3.66 -26.91
N VAL A 636 -6.24 3.99 -27.91
CA VAL A 636 -6.04 5.18 -28.77
C VAL A 636 -6.13 6.46 -27.94
N VAL A 637 -7.21 6.62 -27.16
CA VAL A 637 -7.38 7.74 -26.22
C VAL A 637 -6.23 7.79 -25.21
N GLY A 638 -5.87 6.64 -24.62
CA GLY A 638 -4.75 6.53 -23.68
C GLY A 638 -3.43 7.04 -24.27
N ARG A 639 -3.09 6.62 -25.49
CA ARG A 639 -1.89 7.11 -26.21
C ARG A 639 -1.94 8.62 -26.42
N ALA A 640 -3.08 9.16 -26.86
CA ALA A 640 -3.24 10.60 -27.05
C ALA A 640 -3.09 11.37 -25.72
N TRP A 641 -3.70 10.91 -24.63
CA TRP A 641 -3.50 11.48 -23.29
C TRP A 641 -2.05 11.39 -22.81
N GLY A 642 -1.32 10.36 -23.23
CA GLY A 642 0.13 10.25 -23.03
C GLY A 642 0.91 11.40 -23.68
N ASP A 643 0.46 11.91 -24.82
CA ASP A 643 1.07 13.08 -25.48
C ASP A 643 0.82 14.38 -24.70
N HIS A 644 -0.36 14.55 -24.09
CA HIS A 644 -0.63 15.68 -23.19
C HIS A 644 0.23 15.63 -21.91
N ALA A 645 0.54 14.42 -21.41
CA ALA A 645 1.32 14.19 -20.21
C ALA A 645 2.84 14.33 -20.41
N VAL A 646 3.35 14.03 -21.61
CA VAL A 646 4.79 14.14 -21.93
C VAL A 646 5.20 15.48 -22.54
N GLU A 647 4.25 16.28 -23.00
CA GLU A 647 4.47 17.64 -23.52
C GLU A 647 5.45 18.50 -22.69
N PRO A 648 5.34 18.60 -21.34
CA PRO A 648 6.25 19.47 -20.57
C PRO A 648 7.70 18.98 -20.62
N LEU A 649 7.91 17.67 -20.71
CA LEU A 649 9.24 17.08 -20.90
C LEU A 649 9.79 17.38 -22.30
N ILE A 650 8.99 17.19 -23.36
CA ILE A 650 9.42 17.50 -24.72
C ILE A 650 9.77 18.99 -24.85
N ALA A 651 8.90 19.89 -24.39
CA ALA A 651 9.12 21.33 -24.48
C ALA A 651 10.32 21.81 -23.65
N PHE A 652 10.53 21.25 -22.45
CA PHE A 652 11.72 21.51 -21.64
C PHE A 652 13.00 21.06 -22.35
N THR A 653 13.02 19.86 -22.94
CA THR A 653 14.22 19.38 -23.64
C THR A 653 14.46 20.13 -24.95
N ALA A 654 13.42 20.52 -25.68
CA ALA A 654 13.56 21.37 -26.86
C ALA A 654 14.17 22.73 -26.51
N ALA A 655 13.76 23.34 -25.38
CA ALA A 655 14.37 24.58 -24.88
C ALA A 655 15.85 24.40 -24.48
N LEU A 656 16.19 23.28 -23.81
CA LEU A 656 17.57 22.96 -23.45
C LEU A 656 18.46 22.78 -24.69
N ILE A 657 17.99 22.04 -25.69
CA ILE A 657 18.71 21.85 -26.97
C ILE A 657 18.86 23.18 -27.70
N TYR A 658 17.79 23.98 -27.77
CA TYR A 658 17.82 25.30 -28.38
C TYR A 658 18.91 26.18 -27.76
N ILE A 659 18.87 26.36 -26.43
CA ILE A 659 19.87 27.16 -25.70
C ILE A 659 21.29 26.63 -25.91
N LEU A 660 21.51 25.32 -25.80
CA LEU A 660 22.85 24.75 -25.99
C LEU A 660 23.38 25.00 -27.40
N VAL A 661 22.56 24.78 -28.44
CA VAL A 661 22.96 24.97 -29.83
C VAL A 661 23.24 26.45 -30.12
N THR A 662 22.31 27.36 -29.83
CA THR A 662 22.44 28.76 -30.25
C THR A 662 23.45 29.55 -29.42
N VAL A 663 23.64 29.21 -28.14
CA VAL A 663 24.70 29.82 -27.30
C VAL A 663 26.08 29.31 -27.72
N THR A 664 26.25 28.01 -27.98
CA THR A 664 27.55 27.47 -28.43
C THR A 664 27.90 27.91 -29.85
N ALA A 665 26.92 28.02 -30.76
CA ALA A 665 27.14 28.50 -32.13
C ALA A 665 27.21 30.03 -32.25
N GLY A 666 26.86 30.79 -31.21
CA GLY A 666 26.80 32.26 -31.26
C GLY A 666 25.73 32.82 -32.22
N LEU A 667 24.73 32.02 -32.58
CA LEU A 667 23.69 32.32 -33.57
C LEU A 667 22.28 32.05 -33.01
N PRO A 668 21.72 32.98 -32.20
CA PRO A 668 20.30 33.01 -31.83
C PRO A 668 19.39 33.16 -33.05
N ILE A 669 18.12 32.73 -32.97
CA ILE A 669 17.22 32.70 -34.14
C ILE A 669 16.86 34.09 -34.67
N ALA A 670 16.48 35.05 -33.82
CA ALA A 670 16.12 36.38 -34.32
C ALA A 670 17.35 37.09 -34.90
N HIS A 671 18.52 36.93 -34.28
CA HIS A 671 19.80 37.40 -34.80
C HIS A 671 20.21 36.74 -36.13
N ALA A 672 19.99 35.43 -36.28
CA ALA A 672 20.27 34.71 -37.53
C ALA A 672 19.32 35.12 -38.67
N ILE A 673 18.03 35.29 -38.38
CA ILE A 673 17.05 35.83 -39.34
C ILE A 673 17.42 37.26 -39.73
N ALA A 674 17.77 38.12 -38.77
CA ALA A 674 18.18 39.49 -39.04
C ALA A 674 19.42 39.57 -39.94
N GLN A 675 20.45 38.75 -39.68
CA GLN A 675 21.62 38.65 -40.55
C GLN A 675 21.26 38.14 -41.95
N ALA A 676 20.39 37.13 -42.07
CA ALA A 676 19.90 36.64 -43.36
C ALA A 676 19.08 37.70 -44.13
N CYS A 677 18.42 38.62 -43.43
CA CYS A 677 17.74 39.79 -44.00
C CYS A 677 18.69 41.00 -44.23
N GLY A 678 20.00 40.85 -44.08
CA GLY A 678 21.00 41.88 -44.38
C GLY A 678 21.26 42.90 -43.27
N LEU A 679 20.71 42.71 -42.05
CA LEU A 679 20.97 43.61 -40.92
C LEU A 679 22.34 43.33 -40.30
N SER A 680 23.23 44.31 -40.36
CA SER A 680 24.56 44.23 -39.72
C SER A 680 24.48 44.43 -38.20
N LYS A 681 25.50 43.94 -37.48
CA LYS A 681 25.60 44.09 -36.01
C LYS A 681 25.67 45.55 -35.53
N GLY A 682 25.97 46.50 -36.42
CA GLY A 682 25.95 47.94 -36.15
C GLY A 682 24.59 48.62 -36.35
N SER A 683 23.56 47.87 -36.75
CA SER A 683 22.20 48.40 -36.95
C SER A 683 21.60 48.94 -35.63
N PRO A 684 20.88 50.08 -35.64
CA PRO A 684 20.18 50.59 -34.45
C PRO A 684 19.15 49.59 -33.91
N TRP A 685 18.66 48.68 -34.75
CA TRP A 685 17.72 47.62 -34.37
C TRP A 685 18.37 46.46 -33.59
N ASN A 686 19.70 46.42 -33.44
CA ASN A 686 20.40 45.32 -32.78
C ASN A 686 19.92 45.08 -31.33
N TYR A 687 19.61 46.13 -30.57
CA TYR A 687 19.03 45.99 -29.23
C TYR A 687 17.63 45.36 -29.23
N VAL A 688 16.80 45.66 -30.25
CA VAL A 688 15.46 45.07 -30.41
C VAL A 688 15.56 43.59 -30.80
N ILE A 689 16.52 43.24 -31.66
CA ILE A 689 16.80 41.85 -32.05
C ILE A 689 17.28 41.04 -30.84
N LEU A 690 18.24 41.57 -30.07
CA LEU A 690 18.73 40.94 -28.84
C LEU A 690 17.63 40.79 -27.79
N PHE A 691 16.73 41.78 -27.66
CA PHE A 691 15.55 41.67 -26.80
C PHE A 691 14.56 40.60 -27.28
N ALA A 692 14.33 40.48 -28.59
CA ALA A 692 13.49 39.43 -29.16
C ALA A 692 14.09 38.02 -28.93
N ASP A 693 15.41 37.85 -29.06
CA ASP A 693 16.09 36.61 -28.70
C ASP A 693 16.01 36.32 -27.20
N ALA A 694 16.16 37.33 -26.33
CA ALA A 694 16.01 37.17 -24.87
C ALA A 694 14.58 36.76 -24.47
N LEU A 695 13.56 37.32 -25.11
CA LEU A 695 12.18 36.86 -24.98
C LEU A 695 12.00 35.44 -25.49
N LEU A 696 12.56 35.10 -26.65
CA LEU A 696 12.48 33.74 -27.21
C LEU A 696 13.15 32.71 -26.30
N TYR A 697 14.32 33.01 -25.72
CA TYR A 697 14.95 32.15 -24.70
C TYR A 697 14.08 31.97 -23.46
N THR A 698 13.49 33.06 -22.96
CA THR A 698 12.68 33.07 -21.73
C THR A 698 11.37 32.30 -21.91
N PHE A 699 10.72 32.43 -23.07
CA PHE A 699 9.41 31.85 -23.37
C PHE A 699 9.45 30.65 -24.32
N PHE A 700 10.63 30.11 -24.67
CA PHE A 700 10.77 29.03 -25.65
C PHE A 700 9.89 27.82 -25.32
N THR A 701 9.84 27.41 -24.06
CA THR A 701 9.02 26.28 -23.60
C THR A 701 7.52 26.49 -23.87
N VAL A 702 7.04 27.73 -23.77
CA VAL A 702 5.66 28.13 -24.06
C VAL A 702 5.43 28.16 -25.57
N VAL A 703 6.29 28.85 -26.33
CA VAL A 703 6.19 28.96 -27.80
C VAL A 703 6.26 27.59 -28.47
N PHE A 704 7.21 26.75 -28.06
CA PHE A 704 7.36 25.38 -28.56
C PHE A 704 6.17 24.51 -28.17
N SER A 705 5.62 24.65 -26.96
CA SER A 705 4.39 23.93 -26.56
C SER A 705 3.19 24.34 -27.42
N LEU A 706 3.05 25.62 -27.76
CA LEU A 706 2.00 26.12 -28.65
C LEU A 706 2.17 25.57 -30.08
N LEU A 707 3.39 25.59 -30.63
CA LEU A 707 3.70 25.00 -31.93
C LEU A 707 3.44 23.49 -31.97
N LEU A 708 3.87 22.76 -30.93
CA LEU A 708 3.64 21.32 -30.80
C LEU A 708 2.15 20.99 -30.72
N ARG A 709 1.36 21.79 -29.98
CA ARG A 709 -0.09 21.65 -29.91
C ARG A 709 -0.75 21.94 -31.26
N LEU A 710 -0.32 22.99 -31.96
CA LEU A 710 -0.82 23.34 -33.30
C LEU A 710 -0.60 22.19 -34.30
N ILE A 711 0.63 21.65 -34.36
CA ILE A 711 0.99 20.51 -35.22
C ILE A 711 0.17 19.25 -34.88
N GLN A 712 -0.16 19.05 -33.60
CA GLN A 712 -0.90 17.88 -33.12
C GLN A 712 -2.42 18.09 -33.05
N GLY A 713 -2.96 19.23 -33.51
CA GLY A 713 -4.39 19.54 -33.42
C GLY A 713 -4.95 19.64 -31.99
N ARG A 714 -4.09 19.96 -30.99
CA ARG A 714 -4.45 20.01 -29.57
C ARG A 714 -4.76 21.44 -29.11
N THR A 715 -5.57 21.57 -28.06
CA THR A 715 -6.06 22.86 -27.55
C THR A 715 -4.92 23.79 -27.11
N LEU A 716 -4.74 24.90 -27.83
CA LEU A 716 -3.59 25.80 -27.68
C LEU A 716 -3.43 26.38 -26.28
N LEU A 717 -4.52 26.85 -25.64
CA LEU A 717 -4.48 27.54 -24.34
C LEU A 717 -4.68 26.63 -23.11
N ALA A 718 -4.56 25.31 -23.29
CA ALA A 718 -4.48 24.35 -22.18
C ALA A 718 -3.34 24.75 -21.20
N ARG A 719 -3.53 24.53 -19.90
CA ARG A 719 -2.53 24.85 -18.88
C ARG A 719 -1.20 24.16 -19.21
N PHE A 720 -0.08 24.87 -19.08
CA PHE A 720 1.26 24.31 -19.27
C PHE A 720 1.70 23.56 -18.01
N GLY A 721 2.53 22.53 -18.17
CA GLY A 721 3.04 21.70 -17.07
C GLY A 721 2.20 20.46 -16.79
N LYS A 722 2.22 20.01 -15.53
CA LYS A 722 1.66 18.73 -15.06
C LYS A 722 0.16 18.59 -15.38
N ARG A 723 -0.26 17.40 -15.81
CA ARG A 723 -1.67 17.09 -16.12
C ARG A 723 -2.42 16.56 -14.90
N THR A 724 -3.67 16.98 -14.76
CA THR A 724 -4.65 16.40 -13.84
C THR A 724 -5.59 15.52 -14.65
N CYS A 725 -5.80 14.29 -14.17
CA CYS A 725 -6.70 13.29 -14.71
C CYS A 725 -7.77 12.99 -13.67
N LEU A 726 -9.04 13.10 -14.06
CA LEU A 726 -10.18 12.71 -13.24
C LEU A 726 -10.78 11.43 -13.81
N VAL A 727 -11.16 10.49 -12.93
CA VAL A 727 -11.89 9.27 -13.31
C VAL A 727 -13.21 9.26 -12.55
N LEU A 728 -14.32 9.27 -13.27
CA LEU A 728 -15.66 9.33 -12.71
C LEU A 728 -16.43 8.09 -13.17
N ASP A 729 -16.88 7.26 -12.24
CA ASP A 729 -17.71 6.07 -12.47
C ASP A 729 -18.32 5.67 -11.11
N VAL A 730 -19.07 4.58 -11.02
CA VAL A 730 -19.53 3.99 -9.75
C VAL A 730 -18.36 3.79 -8.76
N PRO A 731 -18.58 3.87 -7.44
CA PRO A 731 -17.53 3.91 -6.43
C PRO A 731 -16.39 2.90 -6.63
N MET A 732 -16.74 1.63 -6.85
CA MET A 732 -15.78 0.55 -7.06
C MET A 732 -14.89 0.77 -8.29
N VAL A 733 -15.47 1.13 -9.45
CA VAL A 733 -14.72 1.28 -10.71
C VAL A 733 -13.76 2.47 -10.61
N HIS A 734 -14.25 3.63 -10.17
CA HIS A 734 -13.41 4.83 -10.14
C HIS A 734 -12.29 4.72 -9.08
N GLN A 735 -12.54 4.04 -7.95
CA GLN A 735 -11.51 3.83 -6.92
C GLN A 735 -10.43 2.85 -7.41
N CYS A 736 -10.82 1.73 -8.01
CA CYS A 736 -9.90 0.76 -8.61
C CYS A 736 -9.08 1.37 -9.76
N ALA A 737 -9.71 2.14 -10.66
CA ALA A 737 -9.04 2.79 -11.79
C ALA A 737 -8.07 3.91 -11.36
N VAL A 738 -8.46 4.75 -10.38
CA VAL A 738 -7.55 5.76 -9.81
C VAL A 738 -6.37 5.09 -9.10
N ALA A 739 -6.61 4.06 -8.28
CA ALA A 739 -5.53 3.34 -7.61
C ALA A 739 -4.56 2.70 -8.62
N PHE A 740 -5.07 2.10 -9.70
CA PHE A 740 -4.26 1.58 -10.79
C PHE A 740 -3.42 2.67 -11.47
N ALA A 741 -4.03 3.78 -11.88
CA ALA A 741 -3.34 4.86 -12.59
C ALA A 741 -2.28 5.57 -11.73
N GLN A 742 -2.58 5.81 -10.44
CA GLN A 742 -1.61 6.34 -9.47
C GLN A 742 -0.40 5.40 -9.32
N LYS A 743 -0.66 4.09 -9.20
CA LYS A 743 0.39 3.06 -9.12
C LYS A 743 1.21 2.98 -10.42
N LEU A 744 0.61 3.13 -11.61
CA LEU A 744 1.37 3.20 -12.89
C LEU A 744 2.36 4.37 -12.95
N PHE A 745 1.97 5.54 -12.45
CA PHE A 745 2.80 6.76 -12.50
C PHE A 745 3.67 6.95 -11.25
N GLY A 746 3.65 6.04 -10.28
CA GLY A 746 4.30 6.25 -8.97
C GLY A 746 5.83 6.42 -8.98
N LEU A 747 6.52 5.99 -10.05
CA LEU A 747 7.96 6.24 -10.29
C LEU A 747 8.25 7.33 -11.32
N SER A 748 7.24 7.98 -11.91
CA SER A 748 7.42 9.10 -12.84
C SER A 748 8.18 10.29 -12.21
N TYR A 749 8.58 11.25 -13.03
CA TYR A 749 9.24 12.49 -12.64
C TYR A 749 8.26 13.67 -12.73
N GLY A 750 8.57 14.80 -12.09
CA GLY A 750 7.66 15.95 -12.06
C GLY A 750 7.24 16.47 -13.46
N LEU A 751 8.15 16.40 -14.44
CA LEU A 751 7.92 16.86 -15.82
C LEU A 751 7.04 15.92 -16.67
N ASN A 752 6.89 14.65 -16.28
CA ASN A 752 6.13 13.63 -17.01
C ASN A 752 5.15 12.85 -16.12
N GLY A 753 4.82 13.42 -14.95
CA GLY A 753 3.88 12.86 -13.99
C GLY A 753 2.46 13.37 -14.20
N CYS A 754 1.49 12.63 -13.71
CA CYS A 754 0.08 13.01 -13.71
C CYS A 754 -0.48 12.99 -12.27
N GLU A 755 -1.53 13.77 -12.04
CA GLU A 755 -2.33 13.69 -10.81
C GLU A 755 -3.65 12.98 -11.11
N PHE A 756 -4.05 12.06 -10.24
CA PHE A 756 -5.27 11.28 -10.42
C PHE A 756 -6.20 11.46 -9.23
N ALA A 757 -7.45 11.82 -9.51
CA ALA A 757 -8.54 11.84 -8.54
C ALA A 757 -9.83 11.28 -9.18
N GLY A 758 -10.88 11.07 -8.38
CA GLY A 758 -12.13 10.53 -8.89
C GLY A 758 -13.26 10.52 -7.86
N GLY A 759 -14.49 10.34 -8.34
CA GLY A 759 -15.73 10.32 -7.55
C GLY A 759 -16.89 9.77 -8.37
N ASN A 760 -18.04 9.56 -7.72
CA ASN A 760 -19.25 9.05 -8.38
C ASN A 760 -19.97 10.18 -9.17
N PRO A 761 -20.11 10.09 -10.51
CA PRO A 761 -20.74 11.14 -11.33
C PRO A 761 -22.24 11.30 -11.10
N GLY A 762 -22.92 10.29 -10.55
CA GLY A 762 -24.33 10.39 -10.13
C GLY A 762 -24.53 10.90 -8.70
N ASP A 763 -23.47 11.32 -8.01
CA ASP A 763 -23.45 11.68 -6.59
C ASP A 763 -22.33 12.71 -6.32
N HIS A 764 -21.28 12.37 -5.57
CA HIS A 764 -20.37 13.34 -4.97
C HIS A 764 -19.26 13.86 -5.89
N ALA A 765 -19.18 13.46 -7.16
CA ALA A 765 -18.10 13.88 -8.08
C ALA A 765 -18.00 15.40 -8.22
N VAL A 766 -19.12 16.10 -8.33
CA VAL A 766 -19.15 17.57 -8.48
C VAL A 766 -18.49 18.21 -7.26
N HIS A 767 -19.00 17.96 -6.05
CA HIS A 767 -18.44 18.50 -4.81
C HIS A 767 -16.96 18.15 -4.60
N LYS A 768 -16.55 16.92 -4.98
CA LYS A 768 -15.19 16.39 -4.76
C LYS A 768 -14.17 16.83 -5.82
N CYS A 769 -14.59 17.12 -7.05
CA CYS A 769 -13.68 17.29 -8.18
C CYS A 769 -13.81 18.63 -8.92
N LEU A 770 -14.92 19.37 -8.79
CA LEU A 770 -15.17 20.63 -9.51
C LEU A 770 -14.05 21.66 -9.27
N HIS A 771 -13.57 21.80 -8.02
CA HIS A 771 -12.46 22.67 -7.64
C HIS A 771 -11.08 22.27 -8.22
N ARG A 772 -10.98 21.12 -8.91
CA ARG A 772 -9.76 20.62 -9.57
C ARG A 772 -9.76 20.83 -11.08
N ILE A 773 -10.88 21.28 -11.65
CA ILE A 773 -10.98 21.56 -13.08
C ILE A 773 -10.21 22.83 -13.43
N VAL A 774 -9.30 22.70 -14.40
CA VAL A 774 -8.56 23.79 -15.02
C VAL A 774 -8.43 23.50 -16.52
N ARG A 775 -7.98 24.50 -17.30
CA ARG A 775 -7.76 24.39 -18.75
C ARG A 775 -6.89 23.17 -19.08
N GLY A 776 -7.42 22.19 -19.82
CA GLY A 776 -6.69 20.97 -20.17
C GLY A 776 -6.48 19.98 -19.01
N THR A 777 -7.42 19.96 -18.05
CA THR A 777 -7.70 18.77 -17.22
C THR A 777 -8.31 17.69 -18.10
N LEU A 778 -7.88 16.45 -17.93
CA LEU A 778 -8.40 15.27 -18.63
C LEU A 778 -9.45 14.60 -17.73
N VAL A 779 -10.65 14.30 -18.25
CA VAL A 779 -11.77 13.76 -17.47
C VAL A 779 -12.31 12.52 -18.16
N ALA A 780 -12.14 11.36 -17.55
CA ALA A 780 -12.67 10.08 -18.04
C ALA A 780 -13.97 9.78 -17.28
N VAL A 781 -15.08 9.65 -18.00
CA VAL A 781 -16.42 9.47 -17.44
C VAL A 781 -16.98 8.12 -17.89
N GLY A 782 -17.11 7.20 -16.95
CA GLY A 782 -17.84 5.95 -17.13
C GLY A 782 -19.33 6.24 -17.18
N VAL A 783 -19.97 5.90 -18.30
CA VAL A 783 -21.40 6.15 -18.53
C VAL A 783 -22.14 4.80 -18.50
N PRO A 784 -23.19 4.65 -17.65
CA PRO A 784 -24.01 3.44 -17.63
C PRO A 784 -24.88 3.35 -18.88
N ASP A 785 -25.44 2.17 -19.15
CA ASP A 785 -26.31 1.97 -20.31
C ASP A 785 -27.73 2.50 -20.03
N GLY A 786 -27.96 3.80 -20.22
CA GLY A 786 -29.29 4.37 -19.96
C GLY A 786 -30.38 3.94 -20.95
N ARG A 787 -30.07 3.07 -21.93
CA ARG A 787 -31.09 2.28 -22.63
C ARG A 787 -31.82 1.31 -21.70
N LEU A 788 -31.33 1.08 -20.48
CA LEU A 788 -31.98 0.29 -19.45
C LEU A 788 -32.76 1.21 -18.49
N LYS A 789 -34.01 0.84 -18.16
CA LYS A 789 -34.92 1.68 -17.35
C LYS A 789 -34.33 1.98 -15.97
N ALA A 790 -33.67 1.01 -15.34
CA ALA A 790 -33.04 1.20 -14.03
C ALA A 790 -31.82 2.15 -14.05
N LEU A 791 -31.29 2.50 -15.23
CA LEU A 791 -30.04 3.23 -15.39
C LEU A 791 -30.18 4.61 -16.03
N VAL A 792 -31.33 4.92 -16.66
CA VAL A 792 -31.53 6.19 -17.39
C VAL A 792 -31.35 7.43 -16.52
N ASP A 793 -31.80 7.39 -15.25
CA ASP A 793 -31.60 8.49 -14.29
C ASP A 793 -30.10 8.71 -13.98
N VAL A 794 -29.33 7.62 -13.89
CA VAL A 794 -27.88 7.65 -13.63
C VAL A 794 -27.10 8.11 -14.86
N GLU A 795 -27.54 7.74 -16.07
CA GLU A 795 -27.01 8.27 -17.34
C GLU A 795 -27.25 9.80 -17.41
N CYS A 796 -28.48 10.27 -17.15
CA CYS A 796 -28.80 11.70 -17.09
C CYS A 796 -27.93 12.45 -16.07
N ALA A 797 -27.80 11.94 -14.83
CA ALA A 797 -26.97 12.55 -13.80
C ALA A 797 -25.48 12.58 -14.20
N THR A 798 -25.00 11.52 -14.87
CA THR A 798 -23.61 11.43 -15.35
C THR A 798 -23.31 12.47 -16.43
N PHE A 799 -24.20 12.66 -17.40
CA PHE A 799 -24.05 13.71 -18.41
C PHE A 799 -24.23 15.12 -17.84
N LEU A 800 -25.10 15.33 -16.85
CA LEU A 800 -25.21 16.61 -16.14
C LEU A 800 -23.89 16.97 -15.43
N THR A 801 -23.27 15.99 -14.75
CA THR A 801 -21.93 16.16 -14.16
C THR A 801 -20.88 16.47 -15.23
N ALA A 802 -20.88 15.76 -16.37
CA ALA A 802 -19.96 16.05 -17.47
C ALA A 802 -20.13 17.48 -18.02
N LEU A 803 -21.38 17.95 -18.17
CA LEU A 803 -21.70 19.33 -18.56
C LEU A 803 -21.16 20.35 -17.57
N GLN A 804 -21.44 20.19 -16.27
CA GLN A 804 -20.94 21.10 -15.23
C GLN A 804 -19.41 21.19 -15.21
N LEU A 805 -18.70 20.07 -15.42
CA LEU A 805 -17.24 20.05 -15.48
C LEU A 805 -16.69 20.70 -16.76
N LYS A 806 -17.39 20.58 -17.90
CA LYS A 806 -17.01 21.21 -19.17
C LYS A 806 -17.27 22.72 -19.18
N SER A 807 -18.37 23.16 -18.58
CA SER A 807 -18.75 24.58 -18.47
C SER A 807 -17.72 25.43 -17.70
N LEU A 808 -16.90 24.81 -16.85
CA LEU A 808 -15.73 25.47 -16.25
C LEU A 808 -14.63 25.69 -17.29
N SER A 809 -14.75 26.80 -18.01
CA SER A 809 -13.76 27.26 -18.98
C SER A 809 -13.10 28.57 -18.58
N ASN A 810 -11.91 28.81 -19.11
CA ASN A 810 -11.20 30.08 -19.01
C ASN A 810 -10.50 30.32 -20.36
N TRP A 811 -10.57 31.54 -20.91
CA TRP A 811 -10.13 31.86 -22.29
C TRP A 811 -10.68 30.87 -23.34
N GLY A 812 -11.95 30.49 -23.21
CA GLY A 812 -12.62 29.54 -24.12
C GLY A 812 -12.16 28.07 -24.01
N VAL A 813 -11.29 27.73 -23.04
CA VAL A 813 -10.77 26.37 -22.85
C VAL A 813 -11.20 25.81 -21.50
N GLY A 814 -11.85 24.64 -21.51
CA GLY A 814 -12.25 23.90 -20.31
C GLY A 814 -11.46 22.60 -20.12
N ALA A 815 -12.14 21.60 -19.57
CA ALA A 815 -11.67 20.21 -19.54
C ALA A 815 -11.79 19.51 -20.91
N GLU A 816 -10.98 18.47 -21.11
CA GLU A 816 -11.17 17.45 -22.15
C GLU A 816 -11.92 16.27 -21.53
N VAL A 817 -13.14 16.01 -22.00
CA VAL A 817 -14.06 15.00 -21.50
C VAL A 817 -14.06 13.82 -22.46
N CYS A 818 -13.73 12.64 -21.92
CA CYS A 818 -13.81 11.36 -22.61
C CYS A 818 -14.85 10.48 -21.93
N THR A 819 -15.89 10.03 -22.64
CA THR A 819 -16.84 9.05 -22.12
C THR A 819 -16.40 7.62 -22.41
N VAL A 820 -16.76 6.67 -21.54
CA VAL A 820 -16.43 5.24 -21.66
C VAL A 820 -17.65 4.42 -21.25
N GLY A 821 -18.14 3.51 -22.09
CA GLY A 821 -19.21 2.57 -21.72
C GLY A 821 -20.15 2.18 -22.85
N HIS A 822 -21.29 1.60 -22.48
CA HIS A 822 -22.35 1.12 -23.40
C HIS A 822 -23.35 2.20 -23.84
N HIS A 823 -23.19 3.43 -23.34
CA HIS A 823 -23.97 4.58 -23.77
C HIS A 823 -23.95 4.76 -25.30
N SER A 824 -25.08 5.16 -25.85
CA SER A 824 -25.34 5.18 -27.29
C SER A 824 -25.60 6.59 -27.86
N TYR A 825 -25.44 7.61 -27.02
CA TYR A 825 -25.60 9.02 -27.35
C TYR A 825 -24.38 9.81 -26.87
N THR A 826 -23.80 10.63 -27.76
CA THR A 826 -22.64 11.47 -27.49
C THR A 826 -23.03 12.95 -27.61
N PRO A 827 -23.22 13.68 -26.50
CA PRO A 827 -23.49 15.12 -26.54
C PRO A 827 -22.23 15.93 -26.88
N ASP A 828 -22.40 17.12 -27.47
CA ASP A 828 -21.32 18.05 -27.89
C ASP A 828 -20.33 18.45 -26.78
N VAL A 829 -20.71 18.23 -25.52
CA VAL A 829 -19.86 18.39 -24.33
C VAL A 829 -18.66 17.41 -24.30
N VAL A 830 -18.78 16.28 -24.99
CA VAL A 830 -17.83 15.16 -25.00
C VAL A 830 -16.85 15.31 -26.16
N ASP A 831 -15.56 15.44 -25.87
CA ASP A 831 -14.52 15.57 -26.91
C ASP A 831 -14.16 14.23 -27.56
N ARG A 832 -14.33 13.11 -26.83
CA ARG A 832 -14.09 11.74 -27.30
C ARG A 832 -15.02 10.75 -26.62
N ALA A 833 -15.50 9.75 -27.34
CA ALA A 833 -16.32 8.68 -26.79
C ALA A 833 -15.69 7.30 -27.09
N VAL A 834 -15.52 6.48 -26.06
CA VAL A 834 -15.21 5.06 -26.16
C VAL A 834 -16.51 4.30 -25.95
N ILE A 835 -17.24 4.07 -27.04
CA ILE A 835 -18.52 3.37 -27.05
C ILE A 835 -18.27 1.89 -27.29
N PHE A 836 -18.84 1.04 -26.44
CA PHE A 836 -18.71 -0.40 -26.56
C PHE A 836 -19.72 -0.97 -27.58
N ASP A 837 -19.25 -1.23 -28.80
CA ASP A 837 -20.01 -1.95 -29.83
C ASP A 837 -20.01 -3.47 -29.57
N PHE A 838 -20.75 -3.85 -28.53
CA PHE A 838 -20.99 -5.25 -28.16
C PHE A 838 -22.42 -5.63 -28.54
N ASP A 839 -22.54 -6.70 -29.32
CA ASP A 839 -23.81 -7.32 -29.69
C ASP A 839 -24.44 -8.03 -28.47
N ARG A 840 -24.89 -7.25 -27.49
CA ARG A 840 -25.60 -7.77 -26.31
C ARG A 840 -27.08 -7.97 -26.64
N PRO A 841 -27.73 -9.00 -26.08
CA PRO A 841 -29.19 -9.10 -26.08
C PRO A 841 -29.87 -7.81 -25.61
N LYS A 842 -31.04 -7.51 -26.17
CA LYS A 842 -31.90 -6.41 -25.70
C LYS A 842 -32.62 -6.82 -24.43
N PHE A 843 -32.79 -5.89 -23.50
CA PHE A 843 -33.52 -6.05 -22.25
C PHE A 843 -35.02 -5.78 -22.48
N LEU A 844 -35.90 -6.40 -21.67
CA LEU A 844 -37.36 -6.22 -21.78
C LEU A 844 -37.78 -4.74 -21.79
N SER A 845 -37.15 -3.91 -20.95
CA SER A 845 -37.44 -2.48 -20.87
C SER A 845 -37.11 -1.73 -22.17
N GLU A 846 -36.01 -2.08 -22.87
CA GLU A 846 -35.64 -1.53 -24.17
C GLU A 846 -36.71 -1.84 -25.23
N VAL A 847 -37.19 -3.08 -25.26
CA VAL A 847 -38.16 -3.55 -26.25
C VAL A 847 -39.54 -2.94 -26.02
N ARG A 848 -40.01 -2.90 -24.76
CA ARG A 848 -41.34 -2.40 -24.38
C ARG A 848 -41.52 -0.89 -24.51
N HIS A 849 -40.44 -0.12 -24.58
CA HIS A 849 -40.50 1.34 -24.81
C HIS A 849 -39.87 1.74 -26.16
N ASN A 850 -39.66 0.77 -27.06
CA ASN A 850 -39.07 0.94 -28.40
C ASN A 850 -37.78 1.78 -28.41
N MET A 851 -36.86 1.49 -27.49
CA MET A 851 -35.66 2.30 -27.26
C MET A 851 -34.68 2.22 -28.43
N GLY A 852 -34.55 3.34 -29.15
CA GLY A 852 -33.55 3.56 -30.18
C GLY A 852 -32.18 3.92 -29.58
N SER A 853 -31.11 3.64 -30.32
CA SER A 853 -29.74 3.90 -29.86
C SER A 853 -29.44 5.40 -29.71
N THR A 854 -29.88 6.25 -30.63
CA THR A 854 -29.41 7.66 -30.70
C THR A 854 -30.25 8.67 -29.91
N VAL A 855 -31.22 8.22 -29.11
CA VAL A 855 -32.11 9.12 -28.34
C VAL A 855 -31.37 9.75 -27.17
N GLU A 856 -31.48 11.07 -27.00
CA GLU A 856 -30.91 11.83 -25.87
C GLU A 856 -31.43 11.30 -24.52
N PRO A 857 -30.58 11.20 -23.47
CA PRO A 857 -30.96 10.67 -22.16
C PRO A 857 -32.22 11.30 -21.54
N VAL A 858 -32.42 12.62 -21.66
CA VAL A 858 -33.61 13.29 -21.10
C VAL A 858 -34.88 12.88 -21.87
N ALA A 859 -34.83 12.83 -23.20
CA ALA A 859 -35.95 12.33 -24.00
C ALA A 859 -36.23 10.85 -23.72
N ARG A 860 -35.17 10.04 -23.56
CA ARG A 860 -35.25 8.62 -23.19
C ARG A 860 -35.90 8.41 -21.82
N ARG A 861 -35.57 9.26 -20.85
CA ARG A 861 -36.21 9.30 -19.52
C ARG A 861 -37.71 9.59 -19.64
N MET A 862 -38.12 10.54 -20.49
CA MET A 862 -39.54 10.82 -20.74
C MET A 862 -40.26 9.65 -21.40
N LEU A 863 -39.62 8.94 -22.34
CA LEU A 863 -40.18 7.70 -22.91
C LEU A 863 -40.39 6.60 -21.86
N TYR A 864 -39.57 6.55 -20.80
CA TYR A 864 -39.75 5.61 -19.68
C TYR A 864 -40.84 6.00 -18.67
N LEU A 865 -41.35 7.23 -18.74
CA LEU A 865 -42.52 7.70 -18.00
C LEU A 865 -43.84 7.49 -18.78
N ALA A 866 -43.77 7.24 -20.10
CA ALA A 866 -44.91 6.86 -20.90
C ALA A 866 -45.34 5.40 -20.62
N GLU A 867 -46.58 5.05 -20.99
CA GLU A 867 -47.07 3.67 -20.84
C GLU A 867 -46.29 2.71 -21.76
N PRO A 868 -45.86 1.53 -21.25
CA PRO A 868 -45.13 0.54 -22.04
C PRO A 868 -46.05 -0.11 -23.09
N THR A 869 -45.50 -0.46 -24.26
CA THR A 869 -46.31 -1.02 -25.35
C THR A 869 -46.85 -2.42 -25.01
N PRO A 870 -48.17 -2.67 -25.19
CA PRO A 870 -48.79 -3.94 -24.80
C PRO A 870 -48.37 -5.11 -25.69
N SER A 871 -48.14 -4.87 -26.99
CA SER A 871 -47.54 -5.82 -27.92
C SER A 871 -46.07 -5.47 -28.18
N PRO A 872 -45.09 -6.38 -27.96
CA PRO A 872 -43.70 -6.09 -28.28
C PRO A 872 -43.52 -5.96 -29.80
N PRO A 873 -42.69 -5.02 -30.30
CA PRO A 873 -42.33 -4.97 -31.71
C PRO A 873 -41.59 -6.25 -32.13
N ASN A 874 -41.61 -6.58 -33.43
CA ASN A 874 -40.94 -7.75 -33.99
C ASN A 874 -39.40 -7.64 -33.88
N VAL A 875 -38.84 -8.00 -32.73
CA VAL A 875 -37.39 -8.00 -32.47
C VAL A 875 -36.78 -9.30 -32.98
N ARG A 876 -35.84 -9.20 -33.93
CA ARG A 876 -34.97 -10.31 -34.29
C ARG A 876 -33.89 -10.48 -33.20
N GLY A 877 -33.89 -11.62 -32.52
CA GLY A 877 -32.90 -11.97 -31.50
C GLY A 877 -33.51 -12.33 -30.14
N ARG A 878 -32.66 -12.75 -29.21
CA ARG A 878 -33.09 -13.06 -27.82
C ARG A 878 -33.29 -11.77 -27.03
N VAL A 879 -34.37 -11.71 -26.25
CA VAL A 879 -34.69 -10.60 -25.35
C VAL A 879 -34.56 -11.09 -23.91
N VAL A 880 -33.77 -10.37 -23.10
CA VAL A 880 -33.57 -10.64 -21.68
C VAL A 880 -34.83 -10.25 -20.90
N GLY A 881 -35.26 -11.11 -19.98
CA GLY A 881 -36.46 -10.94 -19.15
C GLY A 881 -37.78 -11.24 -19.85
N ALA A 882 -37.77 -11.83 -21.05
CA ALA A 882 -38.99 -12.04 -21.84
C ALA A 882 -39.87 -13.20 -21.36
N VAL A 883 -39.39 -14.08 -20.46
CA VAL A 883 -40.06 -15.33 -20.08
C VAL A 883 -40.00 -15.57 -18.56
N SER A 884 -40.93 -14.99 -17.79
CA SER A 884 -41.03 -15.27 -16.35
C SER A 884 -42.40 -15.04 -15.67
N HIS A 885 -43.27 -14.16 -16.17
CA HIS A 885 -44.62 -13.98 -15.61
C HIS A 885 -45.72 -14.47 -16.55
N GLY A 886 -46.60 -15.34 -16.04
CA GLY A 886 -47.70 -15.92 -16.79
C GLY A 886 -48.81 -14.88 -17.04
N SER A 887 -49.26 -14.82 -18.30
CA SER A 887 -50.20 -13.82 -18.86
C SER A 887 -49.66 -12.39 -18.95
N GLU A 888 -50.12 -11.67 -19.96
CA GLU A 888 -49.79 -10.24 -20.19
C GLU A 888 -50.44 -9.29 -19.16
N GLN A 889 -51.01 -9.83 -18.08
CA GLN A 889 -51.87 -9.10 -17.13
C GLN A 889 -51.11 -8.29 -16.07
N ASP A 890 -49.82 -8.57 -15.81
CA ASP A 890 -48.97 -7.77 -14.90
C ASP A 890 -47.60 -7.40 -15.50
N LEU A 891 -47.64 -6.53 -16.52
CA LEU A 891 -46.46 -5.95 -17.13
C LEU A 891 -45.68 -5.03 -16.16
N ALA A 892 -46.36 -4.44 -15.17
CA ALA A 892 -45.74 -3.53 -14.20
C ALA A 892 -44.86 -4.28 -13.18
N GLY A 893 -45.37 -5.37 -12.59
CA GLY A 893 -44.61 -6.26 -11.72
C GLY A 893 -43.44 -6.93 -12.45
N ALA A 894 -43.63 -7.34 -13.70
CA ALA A 894 -42.55 -7.87 -14.53
C ALA A 894 -41.40 -6.85 -14.73
N LEU A 895 -41.73 -5.60 -15.08
CA LEU A 895 -40.73 -4.53 -15.25
C LEU A 895 -40.05 -4.13 -13.92
N ALA A 896 -40.74 -4.22 -12.79
CA ALA A 896 -40.17 -3.95 -11.47
C ALA A 896 -39.14 -5.02 -11.07
N SER A 897 -39.45 -6.30 -11.25
CA SER A 897 -38.49 -7.41 -11.04
C SER A 897 -37.28 -7.30 -11.98
N HIS A 898 -37.52 -6.89 -13.23
CA HIS A 898 -36.48 -6.71 -14.24
C HIS A 898 -35.45 -5.62 -13.90
N ALA A 899 -35.86 -4.59 -13.14
CA ALA A 899 -34.93 -3.53 -12.70
C ALA A 899 -33.78 -4.09 -11.82
N VAL A 900 -34.01 -5.19 -11.09
CA VAL A 900 -32.95 -5.89 -10.35
C VAL A 900 -31.94 -6.51 -11.32
N VAL A 901 -32.39 -7.14 -12.41
CA VAL A 901 -31.52 -7.73 -13.44
C VAL A 901 -30.67 -6.66 -14.13
N GLU A 902 -31.27 -5.52 -14.47
CA GLU A 902 -30.58 -4.36 -15.06
C GLU A 902 -29.50 -3.80 -14.11
N ALA A 903 -29.82 -3.65 -12.82
CA ALA A 903 -28.87 -3.20 -11.79
C ALA A 903 -27.75 -4.24 -11.52
N LEU A 904 -28.03 -5.54 -11.67
CA LEU A 904 -27.02 -6.59 -11.59
C LEU A 904 -26.11 -6.61 -12.82
N TYR A 905 -26.66 -6.45 -14.03
CA TYR A 905 -25.87 -6.32 -15.26
C TYR A 905 -24.90 -5.15 -15.17
N GLU A 906 -25.38 -3.97 -14.74
CA GLU A 906 -24.54 -2.79 -14.52
C GLU A 906 -23.47 -3.04 -13.45
N GLY A 907 -23.87 -3.55 -12.28
CA GLY A 907 -22.97 -3.77 -11.15
C GLY A 907 -21.95 -4.90 -11.33
N ARG A 908 -22.20 -5.86 -12.24
CA ARG A 908 -21.38 -7.09 -12.39
C ARG A 908 -20.72 -7.30 -13.75
N VAL A 909 -21.29 -6.78 -14.84
CA VAL A 909 -20.82 -6.99 -16.22
C VAL A 909 -20.33 -5.67 -16.82
N ALA A 910 -21.21 -4.67 -16.95
CA ALA A 910 -20.83 -3.41 -17.58
C ALA A 910 -19.75 -2.63 -16.79
N SER A 911 -19.80 -2.68 -15.45
CA SER A 911 -18.76 -2.12 -14.58
C SER A 911 -17.40 -2.82 -14.74
N LEU A 912 -17.38 -4.13 -15.03
CA LEU A 912 -16.15 -4.88 -15.30
C LEU A 912 -15.53 -4.45 -16.64
N GLU A 913 -16.36 -4.30 -17.67
CA GLU A 913 -15.94 -3.85 -19.00
C GLU A 913 -15.40 -2.41 -18.97
N ARG A 914 -16.07 -1.49 -18.25
CA ARG A 914 -15.56 -0.14 -18.03
C ARG A 914 -14.27 -0.12 -17.22
N LEU A 915 -14.16 -0.95 -16.17
CA LEU A 915 -12.92 -1.06 -15.38
C LEU A 915 -11.74 -1.54 -16.25
N VAL A 916 -11.93 -2.56 -17.07
CA VAL A 916 -10.90 -3.06 -18.01
C VAL A 916 -10.55 -2.01 -19.06
N ALA A 917 -11.54 -1.29 -19.61
CA ALA A 917 -11.29 -0.20 -20.56
C ALA A 917 -10.47 0.94 -19.93
N PHE A 918 -10.74 1.33 -18.67
CA PHE A 918 -9.88 2.29 -17.95
C PHE A 918 -8.47 1.75 -17.73
N TYR A 919 -8.31 0.47 -17.39
CA TYR A 919 -6.98 -0.12 -17.26
C TYR A 919 -6.21 -0.08 -18.57
N VAL A 920 -6.83 -0.41 -19.70
CA VAL A 920 -6.22 -0.31 -21.04
C VAL A 920 -5.87 1.14 -21.40
N LEU A 921 -6.75 2.10 -21.12
CA LEU A 921 -6.52 3.53 -21.36
C LEU A 921 -5.32 4.05 -20.54
N PHE A 922 -5.32 3.84 -19.22
CA PHE A 922 -4.24 4.35 -18.36
C PHE A 922 -2.92 3.59 -18.55
N HIS A 923 -2.98 2.30 -18.91
CA HIS A 923 -1.80 1.55 -19.34
C HIS A 923 -1.18 2.15 -20.60
N ALA A 924 -1.96 2.32 -21.67
CA ALA A 924 -1.48 2.91 -22.92
C ALA A 924 -0.94 4.34 -22.73
N MET A 925 -1.55 5.12 -21.84
CA MET A 925 -1.07 6.43 -21.41
C MET A 925 0.30 6.34 -20.72
N ALA A 926 0.44 5.50 -19.69
CA ALA A 926 1.70 5.34 -18.96
C ALA A 926 2.81 4.74 -19.83
N GLU A 927 2.47 3.82 -20.74
CA GLU A 927 3.39 3.19 -21.68
C GLU A 927 3.91 4.22 -22.69
N ARG A 928 3.03 5.07 -23.26
CA ARG A 928 3.43 6.19 -24.12
C ARG A 928 4.40 7.14 -23.42
N VAL A 929 4.05 7.60 -22.20
CA VAL A 929 4.90 8.52 -21.43
C VAL A 929 6.24 7.85 -21.06
N SER A 930 6.24 6.62 -20.57
CA SER A 930 7.46 5.86 -20.24
C SER A 930 8.36 5.68 -21.47
N ARG A 931 7.77 5.34 -22.64
CA ARG A 931 8.47 5.09 -23.90
C ARG A 931 9.15 6.36 -24.43
N VAL A 932 8.43 7.48 -24.51
CA VAL A 932 9.01 8.77 -24.92
C VAL A 932 10.09 9.22 -23.94
N SER A 933 9.91 8.98 -22.65
CA SER A 933 10.90 9.31 -21.61
C SER A 933 12.21 8.50 -21.72
N ARG A 934 12.27 7.44 -22.55
CA ARG A 934 13.51 6.67 -22.80
C ARG A 934 14.53 7.46 -23.61
N PHE A 935 14.10 8.34 -24.51
CA PHE A 935 15.00 9.20 -25.30
C PHE A 935 15.79 10.18 -24.41
N PHE A 936 15.28 10.46 -23.20
CA PHE A 936 15.86 11.40 -22.25
C PHE A 936 16.58 10.69 -21.09
N PHE A 937 17.29 9.58 -21.40
CA PHE A 937 18.15 8.70 -20.59
C PHE A 937 17.90 8.60 -19.07
N TYR A 938 17.98 9.70 -18.33
CA TYR A 938 17.75 9.81 -16.89
C TYR A 938 16.26 9.81 -16.47
N LEU A 939 15.32 10.15 -17.36
CA LEU A 939 13.91 10.38 -17.02
C LEU A 939 12.96 9.20 -17.31
N ARG A 940 13.51 8.06 -17.74
CA ARG A 940 12.78 6.79 -17.85
C ARG A 940 12.27 6.33 -16.48
N PHE A 941 11.02 5.89 -16.43
CA PHE A 941 10.48 5.09 -15.33
C PHE A 941 9.89 3.78 -15.88
N ASP A 942 9.74 2.79 -15.01
CA ASP A 942 9.27 1.45 -15.37
C ASP A 942 7.84 1.24 -14.82
N THR A 943 6.89 0.98 -15.71
CA THR A 943 5.45 0.99 -15.40
C THR A 943 5.06 -0.13 -14.43
N TRP A 944 5.56 -1.35 -14.64
CA TRP A 944 5.27 -2.48 -13.76
C TRP A 944 5.98 -2.35 -12.40
N ARG A 945 7.22 -1.83 -12.35
CA ARG A 945 7.88 -1.54 -11.07
C ARG A 945 7.18 -0.43 -10.30
N SER A 946 6.45 0.45 -10.99
CA SER A 946 5.61 1.45 -10.34
C SER A 946 4.41 0.77 -9.65
N GLN A 947 3.76 -0.20 -10.30
CA GLN A 947 2.74 -1.05 -9.66
C GLN A 947 3.28 -1.83 -8.45
N ALA A 948 4.40 -2.55 -8.63
CA ALA A 948 4.99 -3.40 -7.60
C ALA A 948 5.58 -2.64 -6.41
N GLY A 949 6.43 -1.65 -6.70
CA GLY A 949 7.33 -1.01 -5.74
C GLY A 949 6.74 0.16 -4.97
N THR A 950 5.56 0.66 -5.36
CA THR A 950 4.86 1.76 -4.66
C THR A 950 3.80 1.26 -3.67
N ARG A 951 3.73 -0.06 -3.45
CA ARG A 951 2.81 -0.69 -2.51
C ARG A 951 2.97 -0.10 -1.11
N VAL A 952 1.94 0.60 -0.64
CA VAL A 952 1.86 1.09 0.74
C VAL A 952 1.79 -0.12 1.66
N ALA A 953 2.59 -0.11 2.73
CA ALA A 953 2.51 -1.15 3.74
C ALA A 953 1.12 -1.19 4.37
N THR A 954 0.39 -2.29 4.14
CA THR A 954 -0.78 -2.67 4.95
C THR A 954 -0.33 -3.23 6.30
N THR A 955 0.66 -2.60 6.93
CA THR A 955 0.69 -2.58 8.39
C THR A 955 -0.62 -1.96 8.87
N PRO A 956 -1.13 -2.36 10.05
CA PRO A 956 -2.25 -1.64 10.63
C PRO A 956 -1.82 -0.18 10.74
N SER A 957 -2.59 0.73 10.16
CA SER A 957 -2.59 2.11 10.64
C SER A 957 -2.81 2.00 12.14
N PRO A 958 -1.93 2.53 13.02
CA PRO A 958 -2.16 2.43 14.44
C PRO A 958 -3.51 3.04 14.73
N THR A 959 -4.50 2.19 15.01
CA THR A 959 -5.73 2.61 15.64
C THR A 959 -5.26 3.22 16.93
N SER A 960 -5.31 4.55 17.01
CA SER A 960 -4.77 5.27 18.15
C SER A 960 -5.26 4.54 19.40
N PRO A 961 -4.36 3.96 20.21
CA PRO A 961 -4.69 3.82 21.59
C PRO A 961 -4.73 5.27 22.07
N ALA A 962 -5.93 5.86 22.00
CA ALA A 962 -6.45 6.44 23.22
C ALA A 962 -6.21 5.36 24.26
N ALA A 963 -5.12 5.51 25.02
CA ALA A 963 -4.75 4.55 26.03
C ALA A 963 -5.97 4.37 26.94
N ALA A 964 -6.00 3.29 27.72
CA ALA A 964 -6.91 3.23 28.85
C ALA A 964 -6.47 4.27 29.89
N VAL A 965 -6.68 5.55 29.58
CA VAL A 965 -6.50 6.67 30.48
C VAL A 965 -7.62 6.51 31.48
N SER A 966 -7.25 5.99 32.64
CA SER A 966 -7.97 6.24 33.88
C SER A 966 -8.20 7.75 33.93
N VAL A 967 -9.45 8.16 33.70
CA VAL A 967 -9.85 9.57 33.55
C VAL A 967 -9.50 10.37 34.82
N ALA A 968 -9.42 9.69 35.96
CA ALA A 968 -9.00 10.24 37.25
C ALA A 968 -7.49 10.55 37.35
N THR A 969 -6.61 9.84 36.63
CA THR A 969 -5.15 10.01 36.74
C THR A 969 -4.55 10.84 35.60
N GLY A 970 -5.07 10.72 34.37
CA GLY A 970 -4.56 11.48 33.22
C GLY A 970 -4.65 13.00 33.40
N LEU A 971 -5.76 13.48 33.98
CA LEU A 971 -5.99 14.92 34.18
C LEU A 971 -4.96 15.56 35.11
N MET A 972 -4.48 14.83 36.13
CA MET A 972 -3.46 15.31 37.08
C MET A 972 -2.05 15.33 36.47
N ASP A 973 -1.70 14.34 35.65
CA ASP A 973 -0.38 14.28 34.99
C ASP A 973 -0.25 15.30 33.85
N ASP A 974 -1.32 15.56 33.09
CA ASP A 974 -1.30 16.59 32.04
C ASP A 974 -1.28 18.01 32.63
N VAL A 975 -2.00 18.26 33.74
CA VAL A 975 -1.87 19.53 34.49
C VAL A 975 -0.43 19.75 34.97
N ARG A 976 0.22 18.73 35.55
CA ARG A 976 1.64 18.82 35.97
C ARG A 976 2.61 19.03 34.80
N ARG A 977 2.36 18.43 33.63
CA ARG A 977 3.18 18.64 32.43
C ARG A 977 3.05 20.05 31.87
N VAL A 978 1.83 20.61 31.85
CA VAL A 978 1.57 22.01 31.46
C VAL A 978 2.25 22.97 32.44
N GLU A 979 2.20 22.69 33.75
CA GLU A 979 2.88 23.51 34.77
C GLU A 979 4.41 23.48 34.63
N SER A 980 5.02 22.33 34.32
CA SER A 980 6.49 22.20 34.20
C SER A 980 7.10 22.83 32.93
N SER A 981 6.29 23.20 31.93
CA SER A 981 6.77 23.59 30.60
C SER A 981 7.10 25.08 30.51
N ALA A 982 8.28 25.48 31.02
CA ALA A 982 8.76 26.87 31.01
C ALA A 982 8.67 27.56 29.62
N ALA A 983 8.96 26.83 28.55
CA ALA A 983 8.88 27.32 27.16
C ALA A 983 7.49 27.80 26.72
N PHE A 984 6.41 27.27 27.31
CA PHE A 984 5.04 27.68 26.98
C PHE A 984 4.66 29.02 27.64
N ARG A 985 5.06 29.21 28.91
CA ARG A 985 4.90 30.50 29.61
C ARG A 985 5.69 31.62 28.91
N ASP A 986 6.86 31.30 28.40
CA ASP A 986 7.71 32.23 27.64
C ASP A 986 7.08 32.67 26.30
N SER A 987 6.36 31.78 25.64
CA SER A 987 5.59 32.10 24.42
C SER A 987 4.35 32.96 24.71
N MET A 988 3.69 32.74 25.85
CA MET A 988 2.51 33.52 26.29
C MET A 988 2.86 34.93 26.78
N HIS A 989 4.03 35.14 27.38
CA HIS A 989 4.49 36.48 27.76
C HIS A 989 4.75 37.38 26.54
N ARG A 990 5.25 36.81 25.44
CA ARG A 990 5.55 37.56 24.20
C ARG A 990 4.31 37.99 23.41
N SER A 991 3.14 37.37 23.62
CA SER A 991 1.89 37.77 22.94
C SER A 991 1.05 38.79 23.72
N ARG A 992 1.44 39.15 24.96
CA ARG A 992 0.66 40.04 25.84
C ARG A 992 1.03 41.53 25.76
N TYR A 993 2.03 41.92 24.95
CA TYR A 993 2.44 43.31 24.80
C TYR A 993 2.41 43.78 23.33
N GLY A 994 1.25 44.29 22.91
CA GLY A 994 1.03 45.30 21.84
C GLY A 994 1.52 45.01 20.40
N GLY A 995 0.68 45.06 19.37
CA GLY A 995 -0.77 45.33 19.34
C GLY A 995 -1.33 45.50 17.92
N SER A 996 -2.64 45.74 17.85
CA SER A 996 -3.49 46.15 16.72
C SER A 996 -3.48 45.35 15.41
N VAL A 997 -4.68 45.00 14.97
CA VAL A 997 -5.00 44.35 13.68
C VAL A 997 -5.81 45.34 12.83
N LEU A 998 -5.44 45.48 11.54
CA LEU A 998 -6.14 46.19 10.46
C LEU A 998 -6.25 47.73 10.55
N ASP A 999 -5.44 48.41 9.73
CA ASP A 999 -5.88 49.57 8.94
C ASP A 999 -5.38 49.37 7.49
N PHE A 1000 -6.21 49.72 6.51
CA PHE A 1000 -5.94 49.60 5.08
C PHE A 1000 -6.24 50.94 4.38
N SER A 1001 -5.50 51.98 4.77
CA SER A 1001 -5.57 53.30 4.17
C SER A 1001 -4.18 53.91 3.95
N GLY A 1002 -3.94 54.52 2.77
CA GLY A 1002 -2.68 55.19 2.42
C GLY A 1002 -1.83 54.51 1.34
N ARG A 1003 -1.91 54.98 0.09
CA ARG A 1003 -0.88 54.77 -0.94
C ARG A 1003 0.22 55.82 -0.78
N GLY A 1004 1.50 55.48 -1.01
CA GLY A 1004 2.52 56.52 -1.23
C GLY A 1004 3.99 56.08 -1.23
N ASN A 1005 4.55 55.89 -2.43
CA ASN A 1005 5.96 56.07 -2.81
C ASN A 1005 7.11 55.76 -1.80
N ARG A 1006 7.88 54.71 -2.09
CA ARG A 1006 9.35 54.84 -2.24
C ARG A 1006 10.01 53.72 -3.09
N THR A 1007 10.37 54.12 -4.31
CA THR A 1007 11.54 53.73 -5.14
C THR A 1007 12.16 52.33 -5.07
N ALA A 1008 12.23 51.68 -6.24
CA ALA A 1008 12.85 50.37 -6.47
C ALA A 1008 14.37 50.43 -6.73
N ARG A 1009 15.21 50.56 -5.68
CA ARG A 1009 16.68 50.44 -5.84
C ARG A 1009 17.44 49.57 -4.82
N ASP A 1010 16.89 49.29 -3.63
CA ASP A 1010 17.65 48.63 -2.55
C ASP A 1010 17.34 47.13 -2.33
N VAL A 1011 16.71 46.46 -3.30
CA VAL A 1011 16.40 45.01 -3.24
C VAL A 1011 17.20 44.19 -4.28
N MET A 1012 18.09 44.84 -5.04
CA MET A 1012 19.01 44.18 -5.97
C MET A 1012 20.47 44.30 -5.53
N ASP A 1013 20.81 43.77 -4.36
CA ASP A 1013 22.14 43.19 -4.19
C ASP A 1013 22.13 42.02 -3.18
N ARG A 1014 23.05 41.07 -3.36
CA ARG A 1014 23.24 39.82 -2.58
C ARG A 1014 22.21 38.70 -2.74
N SER A 1015 22.20 38.03 -3.91
CA SER A 1015 21.79 36.62 -3.98
C SER A 1015 22.56 35.78 -5.03
N TRP A 1016 23.89 35.78 -4.97
CA TRP A 1016 24.73 34.85 -5.76
C TRP A 1016 25.95 34.34 -4.96
N ARG A 1017 25.77 33.30 -4.13
CA ARG A 1017 26.57 32.05 -4.07
C ARG A 1017 26.15 31.15 -2.89
N PRO A 1018 26.46 29.84 -2.94
CA PRO A 1018 25.82 28.84 -2.08
C PRO A 1018 26.56 28.61 -0.76
N GLY A 1019 25.81 28.49 0.34
CA GLY A 1019 26.32 28.15 1.66
C GLY A 1019 25.24 27.52 2.53
N LEU A 1020 25.64 26.62 3.44
CA LEU A 1020 24.78 25.91 4.39
C LEU A 1020 23.81 26.86 5.10
N MET A 1021 22.52 26.48 5.17
CA MET A 1021 21.77 26.65 6.42
C MET A 1021 20.81 25.49 6.70
N ASP A 1022 20.86 25.14 7.97
CA ASP A 1022 19.94 24.32 8.75
C ASP A 1022 18.45 24.58 8.44
N MET A 1023 17.67 23.51 8.29
CA MET A 1023 16.20 23.58 8.24
C MET A 1023 15.63 22.95 9.50
N SER A 1024 15.63 23.75 10.57
CA SER A 1024 14.85 23.46 11.76
C SER A 1024 13.34 23.58 11.50
N HIS A 1025 12.58 22.82 12.27
CA HIS A 1025 11.17 22.47 12.08
C HIS A 1025 10.21 23.64 11.87
N ARG A 1026 9.34 23.54 10.85
CA ARG A 1026 7.94 23.95 10.96
C ARG A 1026 7.01 22.86 10.39
N SER A 1027 6.33 22.14 11.29
CA SER A 1027 5.17 21.34 10.94
C SER A 1027 3.97 22.25 10.70
N LEU A 1028 3.37 22.18 9.51
CA LEU A 1028 1.99 22.63 9.34
C LEU A 1028 1.09 21.63 10.07
N THR A 1029 0.60 22.02 11.24
CA THR A 1029 -0.38 21.26 12.01
C THR A 1029 -1.71 21.26 11.28
N LEU A 1030 -2.31 20.07 11.08
CA LEU A 1030 -3.74 20.00 10.79
C LEU A 1030 -4.49 20.47 12.04
N ASN A 1031 -5.12 21.63 11.96
CA ASN A 1031 -6.24 22.08 12.77
C ASN A 1031 -6.87 23.27 12.05
N ASP A 1032 -7.94 23.02 11.29
CA ASP A 1032 -9.03 23.96 10.95
C ASP A 1032 -9.92 23.39 9.82
N VAL A 1033 -10.58 22.24 10.06
CA VAL A 1033 -11.80 21.82 9.30
C VAL A 1033 -12.75 21.01 10.21
N SER A 1034 -13.32 21.64 11.25
CA SER A 1034 -14.60 21.19 11.83
C SER A 1034 -15.24 22.28 12.71
N ALA A 1035 -15.93 23.22 12.05
CA ALA A 1035 -17.05 23.95 12.66
C ALA A 1035 -18.31 23.62 11.86
N TYR A 1036 -19.49 23.74 12.50
CA TYR A 1036 -20.81 23.39 11.96
C TYR A 1036 -21.19 21.90 11.92
N SER A 1037 -21.27 21.31 13.11
CA SER A 1037 -22.28 20.27 13.40
C SER A 1037 -22.79 20.41 14.84
N ASN A 1038 -23.57 21.47 15.09
CA ASN A 1038 -24.27 21.71 16.36
C ASN A 1038 -25.50 22.61 16.16
N LEU A 1039 -26.45 22.14 15.35
CA LEU A 1039 -27.84 22.60 15.37
C LEU A 1039 -28.73 21.37 15.16
N GLY A 1040 -29.28 20.86 16.25
CA GLY A 1040 -30.35 19.86 16.19
C GLY A 1040 -31.64 20.56 15.78
N LEU A 1041 -32.19 20.17 14.63
CA LEU A 1041 -33.56 20.49 14.23
C LEU A 1041 -34.27 19.19 13.88
N ASP A 1042 -35.28 18.88 14.67
CA ASP A 1042 -36.16 17.73 14.51
C ASP A 1042 -37.06 17.96 13.30
N LEU A 1043 -37.09 16.98 12.38
CA LEU A 1043 -37.91 17.01 11.16
C LEU A 1043 -38.91 15.85 11.18
N SER A 1044 -39.86 15.92 12.12
CA SER A 1044 -40.93 14.93 12.27
C SER A 1044 -42.32 15.56 12.43
N SER A 1045 -42.90 16.13 11.36
CA SER A 1045 -44.37 16.25 11.20
C SER A 1045 -44.84 16.65 9.79
N SER A 1046 -45.80 15.86 9.27
CA SER A 1046 -46.89 16.16 8.32
C SER A 1046 -46.96 17.51 7.55
N GLY A 1047 -47.15 17.43 6.22
CA GLY A 1047 -47.72 18.53 5.38
C GLY A 1047 -49.26 18.58 5.42
N PRO A 1048 -50.01 19.06 4.38
CA PRO A 1048 -49.61 19.68 3.10
C PRO A 1048 -50.35 21.03 2.77
N SER A 1049 -50.28 21.49 1.50
CA SER A 1049 -50.95 22.68 0.87
C SER A 1049 -50.31 24.07 1.14
N GLY A 1050 -50.34 25.06 0.23
CA GLY A 1050 -50.72 25.07 -1.20
C GLY A 1050 -50.73 26.50 -1.82
N TYR A 1051 -50.59 26.62 -3.16
CA TYR A 1051 -50.87 27.80 -4.05
C TYR A 1051 -50.21 29.18 -3.72
N ARG A 1052 -49.99 30.18 -4.61
CA ARG A 1052 -50.27 30.41 -6.06
C ARG A 1052 -49.32 31.51 -6.63
N PHE A 1053 -49.25 31.62 -7.96
CA PHE A 1053 -48.51 32.63 -8.75
C PHE A 1053 -49.08 34.07 -8.71
N ARG A 1054 -48.23 35.11 -8.90
CA ARG A 1054 -48.48 36.27 -9.80
C ARG A 1054 -47.27 37.22 -10.01
N LEU A 1055 -47.10 37.68 -11.26
CA LEU A 1055 -46.44 38.93 -11.72
C LEU A 1055 -47.55 40.03 -11.89
N PRO A 1056 -47.35 41.30 -12.36
CA PRO A 1056 -46.20 41.91 -13.08
C PRO A 1056 -45.88 43.44 -12.89
N GLN A 1057 -44.84 43.91 -13.61
CA GLN A 1057 -44.69 45.19 -14.37
C GLN A 1057 -44.48 46.60 -13.73
N SER A 1058 -43.82 47.41 -14.57
CA SER A 1058 -43.14 48.73 -14.48
C SER A 1058 -43.99 50.02 -14.46
N SER A 1059 -43.43 51.17 -14.02
CA SER A 1059 -43.00 52.31 -14.89
C SER A 1059 -42.67 53.66 -14.18
N SER A 1060 -41.99 54.55 -14.93
CA SER A 1060 -41.95 56.05 -14.89
C SER A 1060 -41.16 56.86 -13.82
N ASP A 1061 -40.29 57.74 -14.37
CA ASP A 1061 -39.56 58.92 -13.85
C ASP A 1061 -40.51 60.17 -13.76
N PRO A 1062 -40.17 61.36 -13.15
CA PRO A 1062 -39.14 62.27 -13.71
C PRO A 1062 -38.35 63.19 -12.72
N SER A 1063 -37.38 63.92 -13.30
CA SER A 1063 -36.31 64.78 -12.73
C SER A 1063 -36.71 66.29 -12.56
N PRO A 1064 -35.80 67.30 -12.44
CA PRO A 1064 -34.42 67.41 -11.89
C PRO A 1064 -34.40 68.53 -10.77
N PRO A 1065 -33.65 69.68 -10.76
CA PRO A 1065 -32.25 70.04 -11.15
C PRO A 1065 -31.43 70.85 -10.08
N HIS A 1066 -30.18 71.21 -10.46
CA HIS A 1066 -29.26 72.24 -9.93
C HIS A 1066 -28.51 72.07 -8.58
N LEU A 1067 -27.32 72.66 -8.35
CA LEU A 1067 -26.07 72.97 -9.12
C LEU A 1067 -25.20 73.92 -8.27
N ALA A 1068 -23.89 73.96 -8.59
CA ALA A 1068 -22.83 74.90 -8.18
C ALA A 1068 -22.06 74.55 -6.87
N ALA A 1069 -20.75 74.29 -6.81
CA ALA A 1069 -19.56 74.81 -7.54
C ALA A 1069 -19.07 76.18 -6.98
N GLN A 1070 -17.79 76.59 -6.96
CA GLN A 1070 -16.58 76.06 -7.64
C GLN A 1070 -15.24 76.59 -6.95
N PRO A 1071 -14.04 76.84 -7.58
CA PRO A 1071 -12.82 76.12 -7.12
C PRO A 1071 -11.45 76.90 -7.03
N SER A 1072 -10.36 76.15 -6.78
CA SER A 1072 -9.03 76.21 -7.47
C SER A 1072 -7.98 77.33 -7.26
N VAL A 1073 -6.74 77.01 -7.71
CA VAL A 1073 -5.60 77.87 -8.18
C VAL A 1073 -4.65 78.44 -7.11
N VAL A 1074 -3.32 78.65 -7.29
CA VAL A 1074 -2.11 78.06 -7.98
C VAL A 1074 -0.86 78.72 -7.27
N HIS A 1075 0.38 78.40 -7.67
CA HIS A 1075 1.67 79.14 -7.44
C HIS A 1075 2.41 78.92 -6.09
N GLU A 1076 3.75 79.04 -5.96
CA GLU A 1076 4.93 78.91 -6.87
C GLU A 1076 6.23 79.00 -6.01
N ASP A 1077 7.39 78.56 -6.54
CA ASP A 1077 8.79 78.94 -6.21
C ASP A 1077 9.38 78.97 -4.77
N GLY A 1078 10.73 78.91 -4.70
CA GLY A 1078 11.52 79.40 -3.55
C GLY A 1078 12.71 78.51 -3.12
N SER A 1079 13.88 79.11 -2.87
CA SER A 1079 15.17 78.40 -2.70
C SER A 1079 16.01 78.83 -1.48
N HIS A 1080 17.03 78.01 -1.18
CA HIS A 1080 18.31 78.28 -0.48
C HIS A 1080 18.47 78.29 1.07
N HIS A 1081 19.47 77.48 1.48
CA HIS A 1081 20.57 77.74 2.44
C HIS A 1081 20.51 77.46 3.96
N THR A 1082 21.72 77.10 4.46
CA THR A 1082 22.27 77.09 5.85
C THR A 1082 21.69 76.09 6.87
N GLN A 1083 22.44 75.57 7.86
CA GLN A 1083 23.88 75.22 8.01
C GLN A 1083 24.06 74.31 9.25
N ASP A 1084 25.19 73.61 9.35
CA ASP A 1084 25.92 73.22 10.59
C ASP A 1084 25.33 72.31 11.71
N SER A 1085 26.01 71.16 11.86
CA SER A 1085 26.85 70.81 13.04
C SER A 1085 26.49 69.63 13.97
N LYS A 1086 27.54 68.80 14.16
CA LYS A 1086 28.11 68.27 15.43
C LYS A 1086 27.47 67.11 16.22
N GLU A 1087 28.38 66.13 16.44
CA GLU A 1087 28.74 65.50 17.72
C GLU A 1087 27.93 64.32 18.32
N SER A 1088 28.68 63.24 18.52
CA SER A 1088 28.53 62.17 19.52
C SER A 1088 29.18 62.61 20.86
N PRO A 1089 29.46 61.75 21.88
CA PRO A 1089 28.99 60.39 22.21
C PRO A 1089 28.49 60.31 23.69
N GLU A 1090 28.45 59.10 24.26
CA GLU A 1090 28.66 58.67 25.68
C GLU A 1090 27.62 57.62 26.12
N GLU A 1091 27.84 56.74 27.10
CA GLU A 1091 28.96 55.88 27.54
C GLU A 1091 28.46 55.25 28.87
N LEU A 1092 28.63 53.92 29.02
CA LEU A 1092 29.02 53.20 30.26
C LEU A 1092 28.49 53.63 31.67
N ARG A 1093 28.01 52.65 32.47
CA ARG A 1093 28.86 51.90 33.46
C ARG A 1093 28.12 50.76 34.22
N PRO A 1094 28.85 49.83 34.89
CA PRO A 1094 28.34 48.54 35.42
C PRO A 1094 28.48 48.39 36.96
N ALA A 1095 28.16 47.20 37.52
CA ALA A 1095 29.04 46.48 38.49
C ALA A 1095 28.50 45.09 38.93
N HIS A 1096 29.40 44.24 39.43
CA HIS A 1096 29.21 42.86 39.91
C HIS A 1096 28.95 42.74 41.43
N ALA A 1097 28.34 41.63 41.86
CA ALA A 1097 28.84 40.64 42.84
C ALA A 1097 27.70 39.66 43.21
N ALA A 1098 27.90 38.36 43.49
CA ALA A 1098 29.12 37.53 43.59
C ALA A 1098 28.89 36.14 42.95
#